data_AF-A0AA39YKP7-F1
#
_entry.id   AF-A0AA39YKP7-F1
#
_cell.length_a   1.000
_cell.length_b   1.000
_cell.length_c   1.000
_cell.angle_alpha   90.00
_cell.angle_beta   90.00
_cell.angle_gamma   90.00
#
_symmetry.space_group_name_H-M   'P 1'
#
loop_
_entity.id
_entity.type
_entity.pdbx_description
1 polymer ?
#
loop_
_entity_poly.entity_id
_entity_poly.type
_entity_poly.pdbx_seq_one_letter_code
_entity_poly.pdbx_strand_id
1 'polypeptide(L)'
;NLKRISRRLKREARLSLSTEESKRRLADLEMQLSRSHKVAIGQMPKVEGHFAKACATDLLFLIDTTYSMSPYIEAAKNQVSTIVQELNAAFFHKATLQVAIVGYKDHGDNPHLQALDFTSDIGEVVAFLASLSAKGGGDVPEDVLGALQGALGASWKSQNRCIIHITDAPAHGRTLHDFSDLQDRYAEPGSEPHGLTHSSILQQMIDKNIHYSLLRINNSTDRMAYAFYQAYAPFSTDSSLLVSNKYAVDCRRPLPASPVTRQNVKLLELELGVSYHSLCKLVVQSVTLSVTNSATVHPCADSGFTVTPARRSLLFSSTNTARRVPVSLSSNLETGPPQWETPGWLNEKTKFVAYSTEVLAHDDRMLDKMLDSHTSFNFQCTDLVVSMRKTPFSKGAMRSAFYARSGVSRRKLVVKTYLRQGKTFMHLIDDMLAQALCKAFALEFNTMLPEQYSLDFIVVTCLTRLSDAGEGDAQCMSLEPLIKGEYTKYNSNNGWVNKGKPDHPIFQAAQAFSHFTFERSRGNFMVTDLQGVGRVLTDPALQTLDRGYLPLSGGNLSIDGFYWFFSTHECNSVCSQLGLLSTRDMFVTGDWQFREDWPTRHEATNMLVCCSNKLCSRIVRTSQAGTSDDFPGYRWCRECWGELEATKAMMICTAPGTRSHQFEYSRFFYESQGQPLPRLCPKHREGGDDSWGSSASTWNGEEDTITCKFLDECTDMECCYAHPS
;
A
#
# COMPACT_ATOMS: atom_id res chain seq x y z
N ASN A 1 43.73 14.67 -36.05
CA ASN A 1 42.93 13.98 -35.01
C ASN A 1 43.27 14.28 -33.55
N LEU A 2 44.49 14.08 -33.04
CA LEU A 2 44.79 14.13 -31.58
C LEU A 2 44.24 15.34 -30.81
N LYS A 3 44.33 16.59 -31.31
CA LYS A 3 43.74 17.77 -30.64
C LYS A 3 42.19 17.71 -30.56
N ARG A 4 41.49 17.07 -31.50
CA ARG A 4 40.03 16.85 -31.49
C ARG A 4 39.64 15.78 -30.45
N ILE A 5 40.38 14.68 -30.39
CA ILE A 5 40.22 13.61 -29.40
C ILE A 5 40.53 14.13 -27.99
N SER A 6 41.63 14.85 -27.79
CA SER A 6 41.99 15.45 -26.49
C SER A 6 40.97 16.49 -26.01
N ARG A 7 40.44 17.34 -26.90
CA ARG A 7 39.33 18.26 -26.57
C ARG A 7 38.05 17.50 -26.20
N ARG A 8 37.72 16.42 -26.92
CA ARG A 8 36.59 15.54 -26.60
C ARG A 8 36.75 14.89 -25.23
N LEU A 9 37.88 14.23 -24.97
CA LEU A 9 38.21 13.60 -23.69
C LEU A 9 38.26 14.62 -22.55
N LYS A 10 38.76 15.84 -22.77
CA LYS A 10 38.72 16.93 -21.75
C LYS A 10 37.30 17.46 -21.50
N ARG A 11 36.39 17.34 -22.48
CA ARG A 11 34.95 17.68 -22.32
C ARG A 11 34.20 16.57 -21.60
N GLU A 12 34.42 15.31 -21.97
CA GLU A 12 33.90 14.11 -21.30
C GLU A 12 34.44 14.00 -19.85
N ALA A 13 35.71 14.34 -19.60
CA ALA A 13 36.30 14.43 -18.27
C ALA A 13 35.70 15.53 -17.37
N ARG A 14 35.20 16.62 -17.95
CA ARG A 14 34.45 17.67 -17.23
C ARG A 14 32.97 17.33 -17.04
N LEU A 15 32.51 16.18 -17.54
CA LEU A 15 31.12 15.73 -17.44
C LEU A 15 30.91 14.65 -16.37
N SER A 16 31.98 14.02 -15.86
CA SER A 16 31.94 13.03 -14.78
C SER A 16 32.23 13.65 -13.40
N LEU A 17 31.50 13.21 -12.38
CA LEU A 17 31.73 13.55 -10.98
C LEU A 17 33.11 13.07 -10.50
N SER A 18 33.78 13.81 -9.62
CA SER A 18 35.01 13.36 -8.94
C SER A 18 34.68 12.67 -7.61
N THR A 19 35.57 11.78 -7.15
CA THR A 19 35.39 11.03 -5.90
C THR A 19 35.19 11.96 -4.70
N GLU A 20 36.00 13.01 -4.57
CA GLU A 20 35.91 13.98 -3.46
C GLU A 20 34.67 14.88 -3.55
N GLU A 21 34.20 15.21 -4.75
CA GLU A 21 32.91 15.92 -4.92
C GLU A 21 31.73 15.00 -4.57
N SER A 22 31.77 13.72 -4.93
CA SER A 22 30.78 12.72 -4.49
C SER A 22 30.74 12.62 -2.96
N LYS A 23 31.90 12.47 -2.29
CA LYS A 23 31.98 12.42 -0.82
C LYS A 23 31.40 13.68 -0.16
N ARG A 24 31.71 14.87 -0.70
CA ARG A 24 31.15 16.15 -0.21
C ARG A 24 29.63 16.20 -0.30
N ARG A 25 29.06 15.80 -1.45
CA ARG A 25 27.60 15.77 -1.66
C ARG A 25 26.88 14.74 -0.79
N LEU A 26 27.54 13.64 -0.43
CA LEU A 26 27.00 12.66 0.52
C LEU A 26 27.03 13.18 1.96
N ALA A 27 28.13 13.77 2.41
CA ALA A 27 28.22 14.36 3.75
C ALA A 27 27.24 15.55 3.96
N ASP A 28 26.99 16.34 2.92
CA ASP A 28 25.94 17.38 2.93
C ASP A 28 24.52 16.76 3.00
N LEU A 29 24.25 15.74 2.18
CA LEU A 29 22.98 14.99 2.23
C LEU A 29 22.70 14.43 3.62
N GLU A 30 23.67 13.73 4.22
CA GLU A 30 23.57 13.15 5.57
C GLU A 30 23.31 14.24 6.64
N MET A 31 23.94 15.40 6.52
CA MET A 31 23.72 16.54 7.42
C MET A 31 22.32 17.15 7.26
N GLN A 32 21.83 17.31 6.03
CA GLN A 32 20.48 17.81 5.75
C GLN A 32 19.38 16.83 6.20
N LEU A 33 19.61 15.53 5.99
CA LEU A 33 18.73 14.47 6.44
C LEU A 33 18.64 14.44 7.97
N SER A 34 19.79 14.42 8.65
CA SER A 34 19.89 14.48 10.13
C SER A 34 19.22 15.71 10.74
N ARG A 35 19.25 16.86 10.06
CA ARG A 35 18.53 18.07 10.49
C ARG A 35 17.02 17.93 10.29
N SER A 36 16.59 17.39 9.15
CA SER A 36 15.19 17.24 8.80
C SER A 36 14.49 16.18 9.66
N HIS A 37 15.17 15.08 9.97
CA HIS A 37 14.71 14.06 10.92
C HIS A 37 14.46 14.65 12.31
N LYS A 38 15.39 15.46 12.84
CA LYS A 38 15.20 16.14 14.15
C LYS A 38 13.99 17.07 14.18
N VAL A 39 13.74 17.81 13.09
CA VAL A 39 12.55 18.66 12.96
C VAL A 39 11.27 17.81 12.90
N ALA A 40 11.26 16.75 12.09
CA ALA A 40 10.10 15.87 11.93
C ALA A 40 9.72 15.17 13.24
N ILE A 41 10.70 14.58 13.95
CA ILE A 41 10.49 13.94 15.25
C ILE A 41 9.91 14.94 16.28
N GLY A 42 10.41 16.19 16.29
CA GLY A 42 9.88 17.25 17.15
C GLY A 42 8.50 17.80 16.77
N GLN A 43 8.02 17.51 15.55
CA GLN A 43 6.71 17.95 15.04
C GLN A 43 5.71 16.78 14.89
N MET A 44 6.13 15.54 15.14
CA MET A 44 5.28 14.36 14.97
C MET A 44 4.07 14.40 15.92
N PRO A 45 2.83 14.34 15.41
CA PRO A 45 1.66 14.17 16.27
C PRO A 45 1.72 12.82 16.99
N LYS A 46 1.00 12.68 18.11
CA LYS A 46 0.72 11.35 18.67
C LYS A 46 -0.21 10.60 17.71
N VAL A 47 0.26 9.48 17.19
CA VAL A 47 -0.45 8.61 16.22
C VAL A 47 -1.09 7.39 16.92
N GLU A 48 -0.76 7.18 18.20
CA GLU A 48 -1.34 6.12 19.04
C GLU A 48 -2.86 6.29 19.20
N GLY A 49 -3.62 5.21 18.99
CA GLY A 49 -5.04 5.14 19.31
C GLY A 49 -5.98 5.58 18.17
N HIS A 50 -5.48 5.79 16.96
CA HIS A 50 -6.34 5.85 15.76
C HIS A 50 -7.06 4.52 15.53
N PHE A 51 -6.40 3.37 15.72
CA PHE A 51 -7.01 2.04 15.70
C PHE A 51 -8.10 1.93 16.79
N ALA A 52 -7.76 2.25 18.05
CA ALA A 52 -8.68 2.18 19.18
C ALA A 52 -9.93 3.06 18.98
N LYS A 53 -9.74 4.32 18.56
CA LYS A 53 -10.84 5.26 18.28
C LYS A 53 -11.70 4.81 17.10
N ALA A 54 -11.08 4.31 16.04
CA ALA A 54 -11.82 3.93 14.84
C ALA A 54 -12.56 2.60 15.03
N CYS A 55 -12.00 1.63 15.74
CA CYS A 55 -12.66 0.36 16.08
C CYS A 55 -13.68 0.47 17.22
N ALA A 56 -13.83 1.65 17.86
CA ALA A 56 -14.82 1.87 18.91
C ALA A 56 -16.24 1.56 18.39
N THR A 57 -16.96 0.70 19.10
CA THR A 57 -18.17 0.06 18.59
C THR A 57 -19.25 -0.04 19.66
N ASP A 58 -20.44 0.45 19.31
CA ASP A 58 -21.67 0.21 20.06
C ASP A 58 -22.38 -1.02 19.47
N LEU A 59 -22.62 -2.04 20.29
CA LEU A 59 -23.26 -3.28 19.91
C LEU A 59 -24.51 -3.53 20.76
N LEU A 60 -25.68 -3.46 20.14
CA LEU A 60 -26.96 -3.71 20.81
C LEU A 60 -27.52 -5.08 20.39
N PHE A 61 -27.78 -5.93 21.37
CA PHE A 61 -28.46 -7.21 21.16
C PHE A 61 -29.96 -7.04 21.38
N LEU A 62 -30.74 -7.19 20.31
CA LEU A 62 -32.19 -7.22 20.35
C LEU A 62 -32.59 -8.70 20.47
N ILE A 63 -33.25 -9.08 21.56
CA ILE A 63 -33.50 -10.49 21.91
C ILE A 63 -34.98 -10.69 22.17
N ASP A 64 -35.56 -11.61 21.43
CA ASP A 64 -36.90 -12.16 21.66
C ASP A 64 -36.91 -12.99 22.97
N THR A 65 -37.87 -12.68 23.86
CA THR A 65 -37.99 -13.33 25.19
C THR A 65 -39.38 -13.89 25.47
N THR A 66 -40.11 -14.19 24.42
CA THR A 66 -41.43 -14.85 24.39
C THR A 66 -41.35 -16.32 24.82
N TYR A 67 -42.46 -17.05 24.85
CA TYR A 67 -42.42 -18.49 25.18
C TYR A 67 -41.86 -19.38 24.04
N SER A 68 -42.02 -19.01 22.76
CA SER A 68 -41.49 -19.79 21.63
C SER A 68 -39.96 -19.91 21.66
N MET A 69 -39.29 -18.84 22.10
CA MET A 69 -37.84 -18.79 22.32
C MET A 69 -37.31 -19.73 23.42
N SER A 70 -38.16 -20.42 24.19
CA SER A 70 -37.72 -21.31 25.30
C SER A 70 -36.65 -22.35 24.94
N PRO A 71 -36.68 -23.03 23.77
CA PRO A 71 -35.63 -23.97 23.36
C PRO A 71 -34.31 -23.29 22.94
N TYR A 72 -34.35 -22.00 22.60
CA TYR A 72 -33.25 -21.28 21.93
C TYR A 72 -32.59 -20.23 22.83
N ILE A 73 -33.27 -19.74 23.87
CA ILE A 73 -32.84 -18.59 24.68
C ILE A 73 -31.47 -18.81 25.35
N GLU A 74 -31.18 -20.01 25.85
CA GLU A 74 -29.87 -20.32 26.44
C GLU A 74 -28.75 -20.44 25.38
N ALA A 75 -29.08 -20.93 24.17
CA ALA A 75 -28.13 -20.90 23.05
C ALA A 75 -27.83 -19.45 22.62
N ALA A 76 -28.86 -18.57 22.60
CA ALA A 76 -28.70 -17.16 22.33
C ALA A 76 -27.83 -16.45 23.39
N LYS A 77 -28.07 -16.66 24.69
CA LYS A 77 -27.25 -16.10 25.78
C LYS A 77 -25.77 -16.48 25.65
N ASN A 78 -25.49 -17.76 25.42
CA ASN A 78 -24.14 -18.27 25.22
C ASN A 78 -23.48 -17.62 23.98
N GLN A 79 -24.19 -17.58 22.85
CA GLN A 79 -23.71 -16.92 21.62
C GLN A 79 -23.38 -15.44 21.85
N VAL A 80 -24.21 -14.69 22.58
CA VAL A 80 -23.96 -13.28 22.93
C VAL A 80 -22.69 -13.13 23.78
N SER A 81 -22.54 -13.96 24.82
CA SER A 81 -21.35 -13.92 25.70
C SER A 81 -20.07 -14.25 24.93
N THR A 82 -20.10 -15.24 24.04
CA THR A 82 -18.98 -15.57 23.15
C THR A 82 -18.65 -14.40 22.22
N ILE A 83 -19.64 -13.81 21.54
CA ILE A 83 -19.44 -12.67 20.63
C ILE A 83 -18.75 -11.50 21.36
N VAL A 84 -19.18 -11.15 22.57
CA VAL A 84 -18.62 -10.01 23.32
C VAL A 84 -17.16 -10.28 23.74
N GLN A 85 -16.85 -11.47 24.26
CA GLN A 85 -15.48 -11.85 24.63
C GLN A 85 -14.55 -11.87 23.40
N GLU A 86 -14.99 -12.56 22.35
CA GLU A 86 -14.19 -12.86 21.17
C GLU A 86 -14.04 -11.63 20.23
N LEU A 87 -14.94 -10.64 20.31
CA LEU A 87 -14.75 -9.30 19.72
C LEU A 87 -13.76 -8.43 20.50
N ASN A 88 -13.78 -8.49 21.83
CA ASN A 88 -12.87 -7.71 22.67
C ASN A 88 -11.40 -8.17 22.43
N ALA A 89 -11.19 -9.49 22.32
CA ALA A 89 -9.93 -10.06 21.85
C ALA A 89 -9.61 -9.68 20.39
N ALA A 90 -10.60 -9.64 19.49
CA ALA A 90 -10.39 -9.25 18.09
C ALA A 90 -9.81 -7.83 17.92
N PHE A 91 -10.15 -6.90 18.82
CA PHE A 91 -9.59 -5.54 18.87
C PHE A 91 -8.48 -5.36 19.92
N PHE A 92 -7.81 -6.46 20.30
CA PHE A 92 -6.61 -6.49 21.16
C PHE A 92 -6.80 -5.85 22.54
N HIS A 93 -8.04 -5.80 23.03
CA HIS A 93 -8.45 -5.04 24.21
C HIS A 93 -8.05 -3.55 24.18
N LYS A 94 -7.92 -2.94 22.98
CA LYS A 94 -7.57 -1.52 22.81
C LYS A 94 -8.76 -0.63 22.41
N ALA A 95 -9.75 -1.18 21.73
CA ALA A 95 -10.94 -0.43 21.30
C ALA A 95 -12.05 -0.48 22.36
N THR A 96 -12.78 0.63 22.51
CA THR A 96 -13.97 0.66 23.38
C THR A 96 -15.10 -0.13 22.72
N LEU A 97 -15.44 -1.28 23.30
CA LEU A 97 -16.67 -2.01 23.00
C LEU A 97 -17.72 -1.62 24.05
N GLN A 98 -18.83 -1.04 23.61
CA GLN A 98 -20.01 -0.82 24.44
C GLN A 98 -21.12 -1.80 24.06
N VAL A 99 -21.74 -2.44 25.04
CA VAL A 99 -22.79 -3.43 24.84
C VAL A 99 -24.10 -2.97 25.48
N ALA A 100 -25.19 -3.06 24.74
CA ALA A 100 -26.56 -2.88 25.22
C ALA A 100 -27.37 -4.15 24.91
N ILE A 101 -28.44 -4.38 25.67
CA ILE A 101 -29.37 -5.50 25.44
C ILE A 101 -30.79 -4.99 25.56
N VAL A 102 -31.65 -5.33 24.60
CA VAL A 102 -33.09 -5.07 24.65
C VAL A 102 -33.81 -6.41 24.49
N GLY A 103 -34.31 -6.96 25.61
CA GLY A 103 -35.23 -8.08 25.63
C GLY A 103 -36.66 -7.61 25.40
N TYR A 104 -37.39 -8.22 24.47
CA TYR A 104 -38.77 -7.85 24.14
C TYR A 104 -39.72 -9.05 24.09
N LYS A 105 -41.03 -8.76 24.02
CA LYS A 105 -42.18 -9.67 24.02
C LYS A 105 -43.37 -9.02 23.29
N ASP A 106 -44.51 -9.68 23.28
CA ASP A 106 -45.83 -9.15 22.91
C ASP A 106 -46.22 -7.95 23.79
N HIS A 107 -47.01 -7.04 23.21
CA HIS A 107 -47.63 -5.90 23.87
C HIS A 107 -48.47 -6.26 25.11
N GLY A 108 -48.97 -7.50 25.19
CA GLY A 108 -49.75 -8.01 26.33
C GLY A 108 -48.93 -8.39 27.58
N ASP A 109 -47.60 -8.51 27.47
CA ASP A 109 -46.75 -9.01 28.56
C ASP A 109 -46.25 -7.94 29.54
N ASN A 110 -45.83 -8.39 30.72
CA ASN A 110 -45.18 -7.52 31.70
C ASN A 110 -43.98 -8.22 32.37
N PRO A 111 -42.74 -7.67 32.28
CA PRO A 111 -42.34 -6.52 31.48
C PRO A 111 -42.31 -6.82 29.97
N HIS A 112 -43.03 -6.00 29.18
CA HIS A 112 -43.06 -6.00 27.72
C HIS A 112 -41.67 -5.74 27.10
N LEU A 113 -40.97 -4.72 27.62
CA LEU A 113 -39.59 -4.37 27.23
C LEU A 113 -38.68 -4.35 28.46
N GLN A 114 -37.51 -4.96 28.34
CA GLN A 114 -36.44 -4.96 29.34
C GLN A 114 -35.14 -4.51 28.67
N ALA A 115 -34.58 -3.38 29.09
CA ALA A 115 -33.40 -2.79 28.47
C ALA A 115 -32.23 -2.59 29.45
N LEU A 116 -31.03 -2.99 29.01
CA LEU A 116 -29.74 -2.56 29.53
C LEU A 116 -29.14 -1.59 28.50
N ASP A 117 -28.91 -0.33 28.91
CA ASP A 117 -28.24 0.68 28.09
C ASP A 117 -26.71 0.42 28.00
N PHE A 118 -26.03 1.12 27.11
CA PHE A 118 -24.63 0.86 26.74
C PHE A 118 -23.63 0.91 27.90
N THR A 119 -23.27 -0.26 28.41
CA THR A 119 -22.21 -0.49 29.40
C THR A 119 -20.93 -1.03 28.75
N SER A 120 -19.81 -0.96 29.46
CA SER A 120 -18.55 -1.65 29.12
C SER A 120 -18.22 -2.79 30.09
N ASP A 121 -19.04 -3.02 31.11
CA ASP A 121 -18.85 -4.13 32.05
C ASP A 121 -19.50 -5.42 31.52
N ILE A 122 -18.66 -6.38 31.15
CA ILE A 122 -19.09 -7.71 30.65
C ILE A 122 -19.83 -8.49 31.76
N GLY A 123 -19.51 -8.25 33.04
CA GLY A 123 -20.22 -8.83 34.17
C GLY A 123 -21.68 -8.34 34.28
N GLU A 124 -21.91 -7.05 34.05
CA GLU A 124 -23.26 -6.47 33.99
C GLU A 124 -24.07 -7.03 32.81
N VAL A 125 -23.45 -7.13 31.62
CA VAL A 125 -24.03 -7.76 30.43
C VAL A 125 -24.44 -9.21 30.71
N VAL A 126 -23.56 -10.02 31.31
CA VAL A 126 -23.84 -11.43 31.64
C VAL A 126 -24.90 -11.57 32.72
N ALA A 127 -24.89 -10.72 33.75
CA ALA A 127 -25.91 -10.70 34.80
C ALA A 127 -27.30 -10.34 34.22
N PHE A 128 -27.37 -9.38 33.30
CA PHE A 128 -28.62 -9.03 32.62
C PHE A 128 -29.11 -10.17 31.72
N LEU A 129 -28.24 -10.78 30.91
CA LEU A 129 -28.58 -11.99 30.12
C LEU A 129 -29.13 -13.12 31.00
N ALA A 130 -28.55 -13.36 32.17
CA ALA A 130 -29.02 -14.37 33.10
C ALA A 130 -30.45 -14.10 33.61
N SER A 131 -30.85 -12.82 33.72
CA SER A 131 -32.19 -12.44 34.18
C SER A 131 -33.31 -12.63 33.12
N LEU A 132 -32.96 -12.60 31.83
CA LEU A 132 -33.92 -12.79 30.74
C LEU A 132 -34.50 -14.21 30.77
N SER A 133 -35.83 -14.33 30.72
CA SER A 133 -36.54 -15.61 30.67
C SER A 133 -37.67 -15.62 29.64
N ALA A 134 -37.65 -16.67 28.81
CA ALA A 134 -38.62 -16.99 27.78
C ALA A 134 -40.00 -17.32 28.41
N LYS A 135 -40.92 -16.35 28.37
CA LYS A 135 -42.24 -16.39 29.03
C LYS A 135 -43.18 -15.41 28.34
N GLY A 136 -44.47 -15.71 28.28
CA GLY A 136 -45.45 -14.84 27.64
C GLY A 136 -45.64 -15.14 26.15
N GLY A 137 -46.05 -14.14 25.37
CA GLY A 137 -46.59 -14.28 24.02
C GLY A 137 -48.09 -14.62 24.02
N GLY A 138 -48.74 -14.53 22.85
CA GLY A 138 -50.18 -14.80 22.73
C GLY A 138 -50.63 -15.12 21.30
N ASP A 139 -50.28 -14.28 20.34
CA ASP A 139 -50.30 -14.59 18.91
C ASP A 139 -48.87 -14.81 18.37
N VAL A 140 -48.67 -14.83 17.05
CA VAL A 140 -47.45 -15.41 16.43
C VAL A 140 -46.50 -14.39 15.75
N PRO A 141 -46.91 -13.15 15.45
CA PRO A 141 -46.00 -12.01 15.41
C PRO A 141 -45.82 -11.38 16.81
N GLU A 142 -44.78 -10.56 16.95
CA GLU A 142 -44.34 -9.96 18.22
C GLU A 142 -43.95 -8.46 18.03
N ASP A 143 -43.79 -7.68 19.12
CA ASP A 143 -43.45 -6.24 19.02
C ASP A 143 -41.97 -5.93 18.74
N VAL A 144 -41.47 -6.49 17.63
CA VAL A 144 -40.16 -6.15 17.06
C VAL A 144 -40.02 -4.64 16.81
N LEU A 145 -41.12 -3.94 16.49
CA LEU A 145 -41.08 -2.51 16.13
C LEU A 145 -40.91 -1.60 17.34
N GLY A 146 -41.64 -1.83 18.44
CA GLY A 146 -41.40 -1.14 19.71
C GLY A 146 -40.05 -1.51 20.32
N ALA A 147 -39.59 -2.76 20.15
CA ALA A 147 -38.24 -3.17 20.53
C ALA A 147 -37.15 -2.40 19.76
N LEU A 148 -37.30 -2.24 18.44
CA LEU A 148 -36.42 -1.39 17.61
C LEU A 148 -36.53 0.09 17.97
N GLN A 149 -37.72 0.58 18.31
CA GLN A 149 -37.93 1.96 18.74
C GLN A 149 -37.29 2.24 20.12
N GLY A 150 -37.26 1.24 21.01
CA GLY A 150 -36.47 1.24 22.25
C GLY A 150 -34.96 1.24 21.98
N ALA A 151 -34.49 0.39 21.06
CA ALA A 151 -33.08 0.37 20.63
C ALA A 151 -32.64 1.71 20.00
N LEU A 152 -33.52 2.41 19.28
CA LEU A 152 -33.26 3.76 18.77
C LEU A 152 -33.12 4.82 19.89
N GLY A 153 -33.66 4.56 21.09
CA GLY A 153 -33.59 5.44 22.26
C GLY A 153 -32.34 5.25 23.14
N ALA A 154 -31.56 4.18 22.94
CA ALA A 154 -30.35 3.89 23.71
C ALA A 154 -29.23 4.94 23.52
N SER A 155 -28.26 4.98 24.44
CA SER A 155 -27.20 6.01 24.51
C SER A 155 -26.04 5.82 23.53
N TRP A 156 -26.35 5.70 22.22
CA TRP A 156 -25.38 5.54 21.14
C TRP A 156 -24.30 6.64 21.13
N LYS A 157 -23.03 6.27 21.30
CA LYS A 157 -21.86 7.15 21.43
C LYS A 157 -20.80 6.89 20.36
N SER A 158 -20.58 5.62 19.99
CA SER A 158 -19.53 5.23 19.04
C SER A 158 -19.89 5.57 17.59
N GLN A 159 -18.85 5.53 16.74
CA GLN A 159 -18.96 5.74 15.29
C GLN A 159 -19.45 4.49 14.55
N ASN A 160 -19.04 3.30 14.98
CA ASN A 160 -19.61 2.04 14.51
C ASN A 160 -20.78 1.67 15.42
N ARG A 161 -21.94 1.37 14.82
CA ARG A 161 -23.19 1.08 15.51
C ARG A 161 -23.84 -0.14 14.89
N CYS A 162 -24.08 -1.18 15.67
CA CYS A 162 -24.65 -2.43 15.18
C CYS A 162 -25.78 -2.92 16.08
N ILE A 163 -26.88 -3.34 15.48
CA ILE A 163 -27.92 -4.14 16.12
C ILE A 163 -27.78 -5.59 15.63
N ILE A 164 -27.67 -6.53 16.56
CA ILE A 164 -27.81 -7.97 16.31
C ILE A 164 -29.18 -8.38 16.86
N HIS A 165 -30.09 -8.81 15.99
CA HIS A 165 -31.44 -9.24 16.34
C HIS A 165 -31.54 -10.76 16.35
N ILE A 166 -32.06 -11.34 17.43
CA ILE A 166 -32.24 -12.79 17.61
C ILE A 166 -33.72 -13.04 17.92
N THR A 167 -34.41 -13.79 17.06
CA THR A 167 -35.85 -14.06 17.18
C THR A 167 -36.26 -15.29 16.36
N ASP A 168 -37.38 -15.92 16.77
CA ASP A 168 -38.05 -16.98 16.04
C ASP A 168 -39.45 -16.57 15.50
N ALA A 169 -39.83 -15.29 15.67
CA ALA A 169 -41.09 -14.68 15.24
C ALA A 169 -40.90 -13.40 14.40
N PRO A 170 -41.83 -13.06 13.49
CA PRO A 170 -41.82 -11.81 12.74
C PRO A 170 -42.49 -10.65 13.51
N ALA A 171 -42.32 -9.43 13.02
CA ALA A 171 -43.03 -8.25 13.50
C ALA A 171 -44.54 -8.28 13.13
N HIS A 172 -45.39 -7.69 13.99
CA HIS A 172 -46.79 -7.40 13.67
C HIS A 172 -46.98 -6.54 12.40
N GLY A 173 -48.13 -6.73 11.76
CA GLY A 173 -48.61 -5.98 10.59
C GLY A 173 -48.47 -6.77 9.30
N ARG A 174 -49.58 -6.86 8.54
CA ARG A 174 -49.77 -7.71 7.32
C ARG A 174 -48.70 -7.56 6.22
N THR A 175 -47.82 -6.56 6.28
CA THR A 175 -46.69 -6.44 5.35
C THR A 175 -45.49 -7.33 5.70
N LEU A 176 -45.29 -7.68 6.97
CA LEU A 176 -44.04 -8.24 7.50
C LEU A 176 -44.05 -9.76 7.72
N HIS A 177 -45.20 -10.42 7.70
CA HIS A 177 -45.35 -11.88 7.88
C HIS A 177 -46.24 -12.54 6.82
N ASP A 178 -46.23 -13.88 6.79
CA ASP A 178 -47.08 -14.71 5.92
C ASP A 178 -48.26 -15.38 6.65
N PHE A 179 -48.38 -15.19 7.98
CA PHE A 179 -49.54 -15.66 8.75
C PHE A 179 -50.84 -14.99 8.31
N SER A 180 -51.97 -15.64 8.60
CA SER A 180 -53.29 -15.07 8.32
C SER A 180 -53.65 -13.95 9.31
N ASP A 181 -54.51 -13.02 8.89
CA ASP A 181 -55.04 -11.92 9.74
C ASP A 181 -55.75 -12.39 11.03
N LEU A 182 -56.08 -13.69 11.15
CA LEU A 182 -56.63 -14.29 12.38
C LEU A 182 -55.56 -14.72 13.39
N GLN A 183 -54.28 -14.59 13.02
CA GLN A 183 -53.10 -14.95 13.80
C GLN A 183 -52.19 -13.74 14.08
N ASP A 184 -52.59 -12.54 13.66
CA ASP A 184 -52.00 -11.27 14.05
C ASP A 184 -53.10 -10.38 14.64
N ARG A 185 -53.04 -10.12 15.95
CA ARG A 185 -53.98 -9.24 16.67
C ARG A 185 -53.85 -7.77 16.26
N TYR A 186 -52.77 -7.41 15.57
CA TYR A 186 -52.41 -6.04 15.19
C TYR A 186 -52.08 -5.91 13.68
N ALA A 187 -52.80 -6.66 12.84
CA ALA A 187 -52.55 -6.79 11.40
C ALA A 187 -52.56 -5.49 10.57
N GLU A 188 -53.28 -4.45 11.01
CA GLU A 188 -53.64 -3.29 10.19
C GLU A 188 -53.52 -1.96 10.97
N PRO A 189 -52.62 -1.02 10.58
CA PRO A 189 -51.46 -1.16 9.70
C PRO A 189 -50.16 -0.67 10.39
N GLY A 190 -49.72 -1.39 11.43
CA GLY A 190 -48.53 -1.09 12.24
C GLY A 190 -48.64 -1.79 13.59
N SER A 191 -47.62 -1.73 14.46
CA SER A 191 -47.75 -2.30 15.81
C SER A 191 -48.62 -1.40 16.70
N GLU A 192 -49.94 -1.64 16.67
CA GLU A 192 -50.88 -1.10 17.67
C GLU A 192 -50.61 -1.75 19.03
N PRO A 193 -50.56 -0.98 20.13
CA PRO A 193 -51.21 0.32 20.30
C PRO A 193 -50.34 1.55 19.92
N HIS A 194 -49.12 1.35 19.44
CA HIS A 194 -48.15 2.44 19.23
C HIS A 194 -48.20 3.06 17.82
N GLY A 195 -48.83 2.41 16.85
CA GLY A 195 -48.96 2.90 15.46
C GLY A 195 -47.63 2.98 14.72
N LEU A 196 -46.64 2.19 15.12
CA LEU A 196 -45.29 2.21 14.55
C LEU A 196 -45.27 1.57 13.16
N THR A 197 -44.57 2.20 12.22
CA THR A 197 -44.32 1.64 10.88
C THR A 197 -42.85 1.25 10.75
N HIS A 198 -42.57 0.08 10.18
CA HIS A 198 -41.19 -0.35 9.92
C HIS A 198 -40.42 0.67 9.07
N SER A 199 -41.08 1.34 8.12
CA SER A 199 -40.47 2.32 7.23
C SER A 199 -39.87 3.53 7.98
N SER A 200 -40.57 4.09 8.98
CA SER A 200 -40.06 5.23 9.77
C SER A 200 -38.97 4.83 10.76
N ILE A 201 -38.99 3.60 11.27
CA ILE A 201 -37.94 3.06 12.16
C ILE A 201 -36.66 2.78 11.37
N LEU A 202 -36.76 2.07 10.24
CA LEU A 202 -35.62 1.71 9.41
C LEU A 202 -34.94 2.95 8.81
N GLN A 203 -35.70 3.99 8.43
CA GLN A 203 -35.10 5.26 8.00
C GLN A 203 -34.30 5.93 9.12
N GLN A 204 -34.82 5.96 10.36
CA GLN A 204 -34.05 6.47 11.52
C GLN A 204 -32.79 5.64 11.81
N MET A 205 -32.83 4.32 11.61
CA MET A 205 -31.64 3.45 11.74
C MET A 205 -30.59 3.76 10.65
N ILE A 206 -31.03 3.96 9.41
CA ILE A 206 -30.17 4.37 8.29
C ILE A 206 -29.55 5.75 8.53
N ASP A 207 -30.34 6.72 8.99
CA ASP A 207 -29.87 8.08 9.31
C ASP A 207 -28.91 8.12 10.51
N LYS A 208 -29.09 7.24 11.49
CA LYS A 208 -28.13 7.01 12.60
C LYS A 208 -26.91 6.15 12.20
N ASN A 209 -26.85 5.68 10.94
CA ASN A 209 -25.83 4.77 10.40
C ASN A 209 -25.68 3.46 11.20
N ILE A 210 -26.81 2.82 11.53
CA ILE A 210 -26.89 1.58 12.30
C ILE A 210 -26.90 0.37 11.35
N HIS A 211 -25.86 -0.45 11.40
CA HIS A 211 -25.82 -1.76 10.76
C HIS A 211 -26.79 -2.72 11.47
N TYR A 212 -27.50 -3.56 10.72
CA TYR A 212 -28.50 -4.50 11.25
C TYR A 212 -28.20 -5.93 10.81
N SER A 213 -28.12 -6.86 11.76
CA SER A 213 -27.89 -8.28 11.49
C SER A 213 -29.02 -9.10 12.10
N LEU A 214 -29.74 -9.89 11.31
CA LEU A 214 -30.80 -10.79 11.77
C LEU A 214 -30.24 -12.21 11.91
N LEU A 215 -30.31 -12.77 13.12
CA LEU A 215 -30.00 -14.17 13.41
C LEU A 215 -31.32 -14.97 13.41
N ARG A 216 -31.69 -15.43 12.23
CA ARG A 216 -32.90 -16.21 11.92
C ARG A 216 -32.84 -17.58 12.60
N ILE A 217 -33.84 -17.91 13.40
CA ILE A 217 -34.01 -19.25 13.99
C ILE A 217 -34.84 -20.17 13.10
N ASN A 218 -35.90 -19.65 12.48
CA ASN A 218 -36.78 -20.39 11.56
C ASN A 218 -37.31 -19.47 10.45
N ASN A 219 -38.10 -20.02 9.51
CA ASN A 219 -38.54 -19.33 8.30
C ASN A 219 -39.78 -18.40 8.44
N SER A 220 -40.30 -18.18 9.67
CA SER A 220 -41.37 -17.21 9.95
C SER A 220 -40.96 -15.77 9.59
N THR A 221 -39.67 -15.47 9.78
CA THR A 221 -39.08 -14.12 9.66
C THR A 221 -38.70 -13.73 8.23
N ASP A 222 -38.78 -14.66 7.25
CA ASP A 222 -38.29 -14.47 5.89
C ASP A 222 -38.80 -13.18 5.22
N ARG A 223 -40.08 -12.87 5.43
CA ARG A 223 -40.76 -11.70 4.86
C ARG A 223 -40.40 -10.40 5.56
N MET A 224 -40.18 -10.42 6.87
CA MET A 224 -39.66 -9.28 7.65
C MET A 224 -38.23 -8.97 7.20
N ALA A 225 -37.37 -9.98 7.07
CA ALA A 225 -36.01 -9.84 6.57
C ALA A 225 -36.00 -9.23 5.15
N TYR A 226 -36.88 -9.69 4.26
CA TYR A 226 -37.03 -9.14 2.92
C TYR A 226 -37.53 -7.69 2.89
N ALA A 227 -38.54 -7.34 3.69
CA ALA A 227 -39.02 -5.96 3.80
C ALA A 227 -37.94 -5.01 4.33
N PHE A 228 -37.17 -5.44 5.34
CA PHE A 228 -36.08 -4.64 5.88
C PHE A 228 -34.92 -4.51 4.86
N TYR A 229 -34.61 -5.58 4.12
CA TYR A 229 -33.66 -5.56 3.01
C TYR A 229 -34.06 -4.55 1.94
N GLN A 230 -35.34 -4.48 1.55
CA GLN A 230 -35.83 -3.49 0.57
C GLN A 230 -35.60 -2.04 1.03
N ALA A 231 -35.66 -1.75 2.34
CA ALA A 231 -35.35 -0.43 2.88
C ALA A 231 -33.84 -0.10 2.87
N TYR A 232 -32.97 -1.09 3.13
CA TYR A 232 -31.52 -0.91 3.20
C TYR A 232 -30.80 -0.95 1.83
N ALA A 233 -31.32 -1.72 0.86
CA ALA A 233 -30.71 -1.96 -0.44
C ALA A 233 -30.52 -0.71 -1.37
N PRO A 234 -31.31 0.38 -1.27
CA PRO A 234 -31.02 1.62 -2.00
C PRO A 234 -29.73 2.33 -1.56
N PHE A 235 -29.33 2.14 -0.30
CA PHE A 235 -28.19 2.80 0.36
C PHE A 235 -26.95 1.91 0.31
N SER A 236 -27.11 0.62 0.62
CA SER A 236 -26.04 -0.38 0.67
C SER A 236 -25.67 -0.95 -0.71
N THR A 237 -24.45 -1.49 -0.84
CA THR A 237 -24.08 -2.39 -1.96
C THR A 237 -23.85 -3.83 -1.54
N ASP A 238 -23.81 -4.09 -0.23
CA ASP A 238 -23.26 -5.31 0.35
C ASP A 238 -24.27 -6.02 1.28
N SER A 239 -25.52 -5.55 1.32
CA SER A 239 -26.59 -6.19 2.08
C SER A 239 -27.01 -7.50 1.42
N SER A 240 -27.34 -8.53 2.20
CA SER A 240 -27.67 -9.86 1.69
C SER A 240 -28.67 -10.60 2.57
N LEU A 241 -29.53 -11.38 1.90
CA LEU A 241 -30.42 -12.37 2.51
C LEU A 241 -29.81 -13.77 2.33
N LEU A 242 -30.26 -14.73 3.15
CA LEU A 242 -29.91 -16.13 3.04
C LEU A 242 -30.43 -16.73 1.74
N VAL A 243 -29.69 -17.68 1.18
CA VAL A 243 -30.16 -18.49 0.03
C VAL A 243 -31.37 -19.37 0.42
N SER A 244 -31.53 -19.66 1.72
CA SER A 244 -32.66 -20.39 2.31
C SER A 244 -33.86 -19.48 2.65
N ASN A 245 -33.81 -18.17 2.38
CA ASN A 245 -34.94 -17.25 2.55
C ASN A 245 -35.87 -17.31 1.31
N LYS A 246 -37.16 -17.55 1.55
CA LYS A 246 -38.24 -17.68 0.55
C LYS A 246 -38.31 -16.55 -0.48
N TYR A 247 -37.94 -15.33 -0.09
CA TYR A 247 -38.05 -14.11 -0.90
C TYR A 247 -36.73 -13.66 -1.56
N ALA A 248 -35.60 -14.32 -1.25
CA ALA A 248 -34.28 -13.97 -1.80
C ALA A 248 -34.18 -14.08 -3.34
N VAL A 249 -35.10 -14.78 -4.00
CA VAL A 249 -35.19 -14.87 -5.47
C VAL A 249 -35.62 -13.53 -6.09
N ASP A 250 -36.53 -12.80 -5.46
CA ASP A 250 -37.03 -11.52 -5.99
C ASP A 250 -36.03 -10.36 -5.83
N CYS A 251 -35.02 -10.50 -4.96
CA CYS A 251 -33.87 -9.59 -4.87
C CYS A 251 -33.07 -9.47 -6.18
N ARG A 252 -33.29 -10.37 -7.16
CA ARG A 252 -32.64 -10.31 -8.49
C ARG A 252 -33.22 -9.25 -9.43
N ARG A 253 -34.33 -8.59 -9.06
CA ARG A 253 -34.91 -7.49 -9.85
C ARG A 253 -34.18 -6.17 -9.53
N PRO A 254 -33.68 -5.41 -10.53
CA PRO A 254 -33.01 -4.13 -10.27
C PRO A 254 -33.96 -3.13 -9.59
N LEU A 255 -33.65 -2.73 -8.35
CA LEU A 255 -34.39 -1.68 -7.65
C LEU A 255 -34.26 -0.33 -8.38
N PRO A 256 -35.33 0.49 -8.41
CA PRO A 256 -35.32 1.78 -9.10
C PRO A 256 -34.28 2.73 -8.50
N ALA A 257 -33.59 3.47 -9.36
CA ALA A 257 -32.41 4.25 -9.00
C ALA A 257 -32.74 5.57 -8.27
N SER A 258 -33.23 5.50 -7.02
CA SER A 258 -33.52 6.67 -6.17
C SER A 258 -32.24 7.48 -5.86
N PRO A 259 -32.18 8.81 -6.12
CA PRO A 259 -30.93 9.59 -6.23
C PRO A 259 -30.33 10.03 -4.87
N VAL A 260 -30.21 9.10 -3.92
CA VAL A 260 -29.85 9.39 -2.53
C VAL A 260 -28.35 9.23 -2.25
N THR A 261 -27.88 9.98 -1.25
CA THR A 261 -26.61 9.79 -0.56
C THR A 261 -26.35 8.33 -0.21
N ARG A 262 -25.19 7.79 -0.62
CA ARG A 262 -24.73 6.48 -0.13
C ARG A 262 -24.15 6.60 1.27
N GLN A 263 -24.97 6.31 2.27
CA GLN A 263 -24.50 5.90 3.60
C GLN A 263 -24.04 4.43 3.54
N ASN A 264 -22.92 4.08 4.19
CA ASN A 264 -22.34 2.73 4.16
C ASN A 264 -23.05 1.74 5.12
N VAL A 265 -24.37 1.85 5.23
CA VAL A 265 -25.17 0.98 6.10
C VAL A 265 -25.31 -0.41 5.50
N LYS A 266 -25.52 -1.44 6.32
CA LYS A 266 -25.65 -2.84 5.89
C LYS A 266 -26.76 -3.56 6.63
N LEU A 267 -27.48 -4.41 5.92
CA LEU A 267 -28.40 -5.41 6.46
C LEU A 267 -27.96 -6.81 6.03
N LEU A 268 -27.85 -7.73 6.99
CA LEU A 268 -27.38 -9.09 6.76
C LEU A 268 -28.25 -10.11 7.50
N GLU A 269 -28.67 -11.16 6.80
CA GLU A 269 -29.42 -12.29 7.36
C GLU A 269 -28.50 -13.51 7.55
N LEU A 270 -28.54 -14.13 8.72
CA LEU A 270 -27.72 -15.28 9.13
C LEU A 270 -28.61 -16.29 9.88
N GLU A 271 -28.19 -17.56 9.96
CA GLU A 271 -28.89 -18.58 10.75
C GLU A 271 -28.32 -18.63 12.18
N LEU A 272 -29.15 -18.91 13.20
CA LEU A 272 -28.65 -19.08 14.57
C LEU A 272 -27.74 -20.32 14.65
N GLY A 273 -26.60 -20.20 15.33
CA GLY A 273 -25.61 -21.29 15.45
C GLY A 273 -24.56 -21.33 14.34
N VAL A 274 -24.52 -20.36 13.42
CA VAL A 274 -23.33 -20.16 12.57
C VAL A 274 -22.08 -19.97 13.44
N SER A 275 -20.97 -20.58 13.03
CA SER A 275 -19.70 -20.54 13.76
C SER A 275 -19.24 -19.10 14.06
N TYR A 276 -18.79 -18.82 15.29
CA TYR A 276 -18.27 -17.51 15.74
C TYR A 276 -17.48 -16.78 14.64
N HIS A 277 -16.47 -17.47 14.07
CA HIS A 277 -15.59 -16.95 13.02
C HIS A 277 -16.32 -16.30 11.83
N SER A 278 -17.52 -16.75 11.46
CA SER A 278 -18.33 -16.18 10.38
C SER A 278 -19.06 -14.90 10.78
N LEU A 279 -19.60 -14.88 12.00
CA LEU A 279 -20.37 -13.76 12.56
C LEU A 279 -19.42 -12.65 13.08
N CYS A 280 -18.27 -13.03 13.65
CA CYS A 280 -17.18 -12.10 13.94
C CYS A 280 -16.52 -11.58 12.67
N LYS A 281 -16.31 -12.42 11.63
CA LYS A 281 -15.91 -11.90 10.31
C LYS A 281 -16.88 -10.84 9.81
N LEU A 282 -18.17 -10.97 10.08
CA LEU A 282 -19.17 -9.97 9.70
C LEU A 282 -19.06 -8.68 10.55
N VAL A 283 -19.00 -8.77 11.89
CA VAL A 283 -18.87 -7.56 12.74
C VAL A 283 -17.52 -6.88 12.53
N VAL A 284 -16.41 -7.62 12.51
CA VAL A 284 -15.08 -7.09 12.22
C VAL A 284 -15.01 -6.53 10.79
N GLN A 285 -15.55 -7.20 9.76
CA GLN A 285 -15.59 -6.59 8.42
C GLN A 285 -16.50 -5.36 8.37
N SER A 286 -17.60 -5.30 9.12
CA SER A 286 -18.44 -4.11 9.15
C SER A 286 -17.72 -2.94 9.83
N VAL A 287 -17.01 -3.18 10.94
CA VAL A 287 -16.15 -2.20 11.60
C VAL A 287 -14.99 -1.80 10.68
N THR A 288 -14.19 -2.73 10.17
CA THR A 288 -13.06 -2.41 9.27
C THR A 288 -13.51 -1.74 7.97
N LEU A 289 -14.69 -2.04 7.41
CA LEU A 289 -15.22 -1.34 6.23
C LEU A 289 -15.79 0.05 6.56
N SER A 290 -16.43 0.23 7.72
CA SER A 290 -16.84 1.57 8.17
C SER A 290 -15.64 2.43 8.59
N VAL A 291 -14.58 1.84 9.14
CA VAL A 291 -13.31 2.50 9.42
C VAL A 291 -12.54 2.84 8.16
N THR A 292 -12.36 1.92 7.21
CA THR A 292 -11.62 2.23 5.97
C THR A 292 -12.31 3.34 5.17
N ASN A 293 -13.66 3.35 5.10
CA ASN A 293 -14.43 4.45 4.52
C ASN A 293 -14.29 5.77 5.32
N SER A 294 -14.20 5.72 6.65
CA SER A 294 -14.01 6.91 7.49
C SER A 294 -12.58 7.46 7.41
N ALA A 295 -11.57 6.58 7.36
CA ALA A 295 -10.16 6.93 7.24
C ALA A 295 -9.83 7.55 5.88
N THR A 296 -10.55 7.20 4.80
CA THR A 296 -10.40 7.86 3.49
C THR A 296 -10.83 9.34 3.46
N VAL A 297 -11.39 9.88 4.55
CA VAL A 297 -11.84 11.29 4.66
C VAL A 297 -10.84 12.17 5.45
N HIS A 298 -9.73 11.62 5.97
CA HIS A 298 -8.71 12.39 6.68
C HIS A 298 -7.28 12.28 6.12
N PRO A 299 -7.01 12.81 4.90
CA PRO A 299 -5.83 13.66 4.77
C PRO A 299 -6.00 14.90 5.68
N CYS A 300 -4.91 15.42 6.24
CA CYS A 300 -4.98 16.60 7.11
C CYS A 300 -5.39 17.85 6.30
N ALA A 301 -6.59 18.37 6.56
CA ALA A 301 -7.15 19.54 5.88
C ALA A 301 -8.14 20.28 6.79
N ASP A 302 -7.67 21.30 7.50
CA ASP A 302 -8.52 22.23 8.25
C ASP A 302 -8.98 23.37 7.32
N SER A 303 -10.16 23.19 6.71
CA SER A 303 -11.01 24.24 6.10
C SER A 303 -12.21 23.56 5.42
N GLY A 304 -13.42 23.83 5.92
CA GLY A 304 -14.61 23.09 5.51
C GLY A 304 -15.29 23.61 4.25
N PHE A 305 -15.90 22.69 3.48
CA PHE A 305 -17.16 22.91 2.77
C PHE A 305 -17.90 21.57 2.60
N THR A 306 -19.22 21.58 2.72
CA THR A 306 -20.10 20.40 2.59
C THR A 306 -20.76 20.31 1.21
N VAL A 307 -21.07 19.10 0.72
CA VAL A 307 -22.18 18.80 -0.22
C VAL A 307 -22.39 17.29 -0.41
N THR A 308 -23.60 16.89 -0.84
CA THR A 308 -24.10 15.51 -0.93
C THR A 308 -23.99 14.86 -2.35
N PRO A 309 -24.23 13.53 -2.50
CA PRO A 309 -23.78 12.76 -3.69
C PRO A 309 -24.84 11.89 -4.43
N ALA A 310 -24.75 11.84 -5.77
CA ALA A 310 -25.34 10.83 -6.69
C ALA A 310 -24.69 10.94 -8.10
N ARG A 311 -24.56 9.94 -8.98
CA ARG A 311 -24.64 8.46 -8.91
C ARG A 311 -23.71 7.83 -10.00
N ARG A 312 -23.60 6.49 -10.05
CA ARG A 312 -22.69 5.75 -10.98
C ARG A 312 -23.13 5.76 -12.45
N SER A 313 -22.16 5.94 -13.35
CA SER A 313 -21.97 5.07 -14.54
C SER A 313 -20.46 4.87 -14.80
N LEU A 314 -20.08 3.93 -15.66
CA LEU A 314 -18.72 3.42 -15.81
C LEU A 314 -17.84 4.29 -16.73
N LEU A 315 -16.74 4.84 -16.21
CA LEU A 315 -15.53 5.23 -16.95
C LEU A 315 -14.41 5.60 -15.94
N PHE A 316 -13.19 5.09 -16.14
CA PHE A 316 -12.04 5.43 -15.28
C PHE A 316 -11.41 6.78 -15.70
N SER A 317 -11.97 7.88 -15.23
CA SER A 317 -11.35 9.21 -15.30
C SER A 317 -11.86 10.12 -14.18
N SER A 318 -10.96 10.65 -13.35
CA SER A 318 -11.30 11.57 -12.26
C SER A 318 -11.54 12.99 -12.79
N THR A 319 -12.75 13.24 -13.29
CA THR A 319 -13.25 14.57 -13.64
C THR A 319 -14.68 14.74 -13.14
N ASN A 320 -14.96 15.87 -12.47
CA ASN A 320 -16.32 16.31 -12.19
C ASN A 320 -16.43 17.78 -12.63
N THR A 321 -17.45 18.13 -13.42
CA THR A 321 -17.59 19.47 -14.01
C THR A 321 -19.03 19.98 -13.93
N ALA A 322 -19.28 20.94 -13.04
CA ALA A 322 -20.42 21.84 -13.15
C ALA A 322 -20.06 23.02 -14.08
N ARG A 323 -20.92 23.36 -15.04
CA ARG A 323 -20.56 24.23 -16.18
C ARG A 323 -21.25 25.60 -16.14
N ARG A 324 -20.57 26.61 -15.60
CA ARG A 324 -20.73 28.08 -15.82
C ARG A 324 -19.57 28.76 -15.06
N VAL A 325 -18.61 29.47 -15.65
CA VAL A 325 -18.29 29.81 -17.05
C VAL A 325 -16.91 29.18 -17.39
N PRO A 326 -16.66 28.68 -18.62
CA PRO A 326 -15.48 27.85 -18.87
C PRO A 326 -14.15 28.64 -18.91
N VAL A 327 -13.27 28.37 -17.96
CA VAL A 327 -11.81 28.55 -18.10
C VAL A 327 -11.19 27.15 -18.21
N SER A 328 -10.78 26.77 -19.41
CA SER A 328 -10.34 25.41 -19.72
C SER A 328 -8.89 25.14 -19.30
N LEU A 329 -8.69 24.63 -18.08
CA LEU A 329 -7.41 24.02 -17.68
C LEU A 329 -7.36 22.54 -18.10
N SER A 330 -7.21 22.32 -19.40
CA SER A 330 -6.92 21.00 -19.96
C SER A 330 -5.54 20.52 -19.49
N SER A 331 -5.50 19.55 -18.58
CA SER A 331 -4.24 18.92 -18.17
C SER A 331 -3.74 18.04 -19.31
N ASN A 332 -2.83 18.57 -20.12
CA ASN A 332 -2.22 17.86 -21.24
C ASN A 332 -1.47 16.61 -20.73
N LEU A 333 -2.07 15.44 -20.95
CA LEU A 333 -1.44 14.13 -20.78
C LEU A 333 -1.10 13.54 -22.15
N GLU A 334 -0.14 12.61 -22.21
CA GLU A 334 0.08 11.80 -23.40
C GLU A 334 -1.14 10.91 -23.69
N THR A 335 -1.80 11.12 -24.83
CA THR A 335 -2.95 10.31 -25.28
C THR A 335 -2.57 9.20 -26.26
N GLY A 336 -1.34 9.21 -26.79
CA GLY A 336 -0.85 8.25 -27.77
C GLY A 336 0.09 7.17 -27.18
N PRO A 337 0.30 6.05 -27.89
CA PRO A 337 1.27 5.03 -27.47
C PRO A 337 2.71 5.58 -27.50
N PRO A 338 3.58 5.15 -26.56
CA PRO A 338 4.89 5.77 -26.40
C PRO A 338 5.88 5.41 -27.51
N GLN A 339 6.37 6.43 -28.21
CA GLN A 339 7.20 6.31 -29.43
C GLN A 339 8.70 6.25 -29.11
N TRP A 340 9.10 5.25 -28.33
CA TRP A 340 10.45 5.13 -27.75
C TRP A 340 11.63 5.31 -28.71
N GLU A 341 11.49 4.83 -29.94
CA GLU A 341 12.59 4.79 -30.92
C GLU A 341 12.50 5.94 -31.96
N THR A 342 11.49 6.82 -31.86
CA THR A 342 11.36 8.02 -32.72
C THR A 342 12.38 9.09 -32.30
N PRO A 343 13.28 9.55 -33.19
CA PRO A 343 14.26 10.59 -32.87
C PRO A 343 13.60 11.88 -32.35
N GLY A 344 14.14 12.43 -31.27
CA GLY A 344 13.61 13.66 -30.64
C GLY A 344 12.28 13.51 -29.89
N TRP A 345 11.66 12.32 -29.86
CA TRP A 345 10.41 12.12 -29.10
C TRP A 345 10.61 12.36 -27.60
N LEU A 346 11.72 11.89 -27.01
CA LEU A 346 12.16 12.35 -25.68
C LEU A 346 12.71 13.79 -25.83
N ASN A 347 11.84 14.77 -25.62
CA ASN A 347 12.00 16.17 -26.02
C ASN A 347 12.57 17.10 -24.93
N GLU A 348 13.02 16.54 -23.81
CA GLU A 348 13.92 17.16 -22.85
C GLU A 348 15.14 16.28 -22.62
N LYS A 349 16.32 16.89 -22.43
CA LYS A 349 17.56 16.21 -22.05
C LYS A 349 18.30 17.04 -21.00
N THR A 350 18.32 16.53 -19.78
CA THR A 350 18.75 17.27 -18.59
C THR A 350 19.80 16.46 -17.83
N LYS A 351 20.78 17.16 -17.22
CA LYS A 351 21.79 16.54 -16.35
C LYS A 351 21.39 16.72 -14.88
N PHE A 352 21.38 15.60 -14.16
CA PHE A 352 21.00 15.51 -12.77
C PHE A 352 22.17 15.02 -11.92
N VAL A 353 22.16 15.41 -10.65
CA VAL A 353 22.81 14.67 -9.58
C VAL A 353 21.84 13.58 -9.17
N ALA A 354 22.29 12.33 -9.24
CA ALA A 354 21.49 11.14 -8.99
C ALA A 354 22.02 10.40 -7.76
N TYR A 355 21.18 10.30 -6.73
CA TYR A 355 21.45 9.60 -5.49
C TYR A 355 20.74 8.25 -5.50
N SER A 356 21.45 7.19 -5.13
CA SER A 356 20.93 5.82 -5.09
C SER A 356 21.50 5.07 -3.88
N THR A 357 20.78 4.07 -3.39
CA THR A 357 21.29 3.15 -2.36
C THR A 357 22.10 2.03 -3.00
N GLU A 358 23.23 1.68 -2.36
CA GLU A 358 24.09 0.60 -2.79
C GLU A 358 23.59 -0.73 -2.20
N VAL A 359 22.47 -1.24 -2.74
CA VAL A 359 21.87 -2.55 -2.40
C VAL A 359 22.69 -3.69 -3.03
N LEU A 360 23.98 -3.75 -2.70
CA LEU A 360 24.90 -4.80 -3.11
C LEU A 360 24.68 -6.03 -2.23
N ALA A 361 23.99 -7.01 -2.81
CA ALA A 361 23.64 -8.30 -2.22
C ALA A 361 24.86 -9.25 -2.07
N HIS A 362 25.92 -8.77 -1.41
CA HIS A 362 27.16 -9.50 -1.13
C HIS A 362 27.45 -9.61 0.38
N ASP A 363 26.77 -8.81 1.21
CA ASP A 363 26.79 -8.93 2.67
C ASP A 363 25.55 -9.68 3.15
N ASP A 364 25.76 -10.73 3.94
CA ASP A 364 24.72 -11.60 4.48
C ASP A 364 24.03 -11.02 5.71
N ARG A 365 24.63 -9.99 6.36
CA ARG A 365 24.02 -9.25 7.47
C ARG A 365 23.52 -7.86 7.04
N MET A 366 23.29 -7.67 5.73
CA MET A 366 22.83 -6.38 5.21
C MET A 366 21.45 -6.00 5.80
N LEU A 367 20.51 -6.93 5.89
CA LEU A 367 19.20 -6.65 6.47
C LEU A 367 19.31 -6.29 7.95
N ASP A 368 20.08 -7.06 8.74
CA ASP A 368 20.28 -6.79 10.18
C ASP A 368 20.82 -5.38 10.41
N LYS A 369 21.89 -5.00 9.70
CA LYS A 369 22.48 -3.65 9.76
C LYS A 369 21.47 -2.55 9.43
N MET A 370 20.60 -2.78 8.44
CA MET A 370 19.57 -1.80 8.07
C MET A 370 18.45 -1.72 9.12
N LEU A 371 18.12 -2.81 9.81
CA LEU A 371 17.18 -2.82 10.93
C LEU A 371 17.76 -2.14 12.17
N ASP A 372 19.05 -2.33 12.45
CA ASP A 372 19.76 -1.69 13.57
C ASP A 372 19.83 -0.16 13.44
N SER A 373 20.02 0.38 12.23
CA SER A 373 20.05 1.84 12.01
C SER A 373 19.78 2.28 10.57
N HIS A 374 19.03 3.38 10.43
CA HIS A 374 18.89 4.12 9.16
C HIS A 374 20.21 4.75 8.67
N THR A 375 21.24 4.88 9.53
CA THR A 375 22.58 5.36 9.14
C THR A 375 23.45 4.27 8.50
N SER A 376 23.03 3.00 8.52
CA SER A 376 23.76 1.88 7.92
C SER A 376 23.51 1.70 6.41
N PHE A 377 22.78 2.63 5.79
CA PHE A 377 22.47 2.60 4.36
C PHE A 377 23.59 3.24 3.55
N ASN A 378 24.29 2.43 2.74
CA ASN A 378 25.31 2.94 1.82
C ASN A 378 24.67 3.76 0.69
N PHE A 379 25.08 5.01 0.53
CA PHE A 379 24.66 5.89 -0.57
C PHE A 379 25.73 5.99 -1.67
N GLN A 380 25.29 6.17 -2.91
CA GLN A 380 26.14 6.69 -3.99
C GLN A 380 25.53 7.95 -4.61
N CYS A 381 26.36 8.99 -4.75
CA CYS A 381 26.08 10.19 -5.54
C CYS A 381 26.73 10.06 -6.92
N THR A 382 26.00 10.37 -7.99
CA THR A 382 26.43 10.18 -9.38
C THR A 382 25.94 11.32 -10.26
N ASP A 383 26.62 11.58 -11.38
CA ASP A 383 26.21 12.60 -12.36
C ASP A 383 25.53 11.90 -13.56
N LEU A 384 24.20 11.93 -13.63
CA LEU A 384 23.39 11.19 -14.62
C LEU A 384 22.77 12.12 -15.67
N VAL A 385 22.78 11.70 -16.93
CA VAL A 385 22.06 12.39 -18.01
C VAL A 385 20.77 11.62 -18.31
N VAL A 386 19.62 12.30 -18.25
CA VAL A 386 18.31 11.70 -18.52
C VAL A 386 17.66 12.43 -19.70
N SER A 387 17.13 11.66 -20.64
CA SER A 387 16.26 12.15 -21.71
C SER A 387 14.82 11.74 -21.41
N MET A 388 13.90 12.70 -21.42
CA MET A 388 12.51 12.48 -20.98
C MET A 388 11.48 13.28 -21.78
N ARG A 389 10.20 12.95 -21.59
CA ARG A 389 9.07 13.73 -22.11
C ARG A 389 8.77 14.93 -21.21
N LYS A 390 8.47 16.08 -21.81
CA LYS A 390 7.93 17.26 -21.13
C LYS A 390 6.47 17.11 -20.69
N THR A 391 5.72 16.26 -21.38
CA THR A 391 4.31 15.96 -21.08
C THR A 391 4.24 14.68 -20.26
N PRO A 392 3.51 14.65 -19.13
CA PRO A 392 3.33 13.43 -18.37
C PRO A 392 2.36 12.46 -19.05
N PHE A 393 2.59 11.16 -18.93
CA PHE A 393 1.68 10.13 -19.44
C PHE A 393 0.68 9.63 -18.38
N SER A 394 0.94 9.93 -17.11
CA SER A 394 0.04 9.64 -16.00
C SER A 394 0.22 10.68 -14.90
N LYS A 395 -0.84 10.93 -14.14
CA LYS A 395 -0.86 11.86 -13.01
C LYS A 395 -1.73 11.27 -11.92
N GLY A 396 -1.11 10.82 -10.83
CA GLY A 396 -1.79 10.38 -9.61
C GLY A 396 -2.09 11.57 -8.69
N ALA A 397 -2.62 11.28 -7.50
CA ALA A 397 -2.97 12.31 -6.51
C ALA A 397 -1.78 13.19 -6.08
N MET A 398 -0.57 12.60 -5.94
CA MET A 398 0.62 13.30 -5.42
C MET A 398 1.75 13.50 -6.45
N ARG A 399 1.78 12.74 -7.55
CA ARG A 399 2.92 12.70 -8.49
C ARG A 399 2.46 12.65 -9.96
N SER A 400 3.18 13.37 -10.82
CA SER A 400 3.13 13.18 -12.29
C SER A 400 4.23 12.22 -12.74
N ALA A 401 3.96 11.43 -13.77
CA ALA A 401 4.88 10.44 -14.33
C ALA A 401 5.19 10.72 -15.82
N PHE A 402 6.47 10.71 -16.18
CA PHE A 402 7.00 11.08 -17.49
C PHE A 402 7.87 9.95 -18.04
N TYR A 403 7.75 9.64 -19.34
CA TYR A 403 8.59 8.63 -19.99
C TYR A 403 10.04 9.09 -20.11
N ALA A 404 11.00 8.22 -19.78
CA ALA A 404 12.43 8.55 -19.75
C ALA A 404 13.36 7.41 -20.20
N ARG A 405 14.60 7.78 -20.55
CA ARG A 405 15.79 6.91 -20.75
C ARG A 405 17.01 7.61 -20.16
N SER A 406 18.04 6.85 -19.78
CA SER A 406 19.35 7.43 -19.41
C SER A 406 20.15 7.84 -20.65
N GLY A 407 21.42 8.22 -20.48
CA GLY A 407 22.29 8.66 -21.57
C GLY A 407 22.84 7.52 -22.42
N VAL A 408 22.96 6.31 -21.86
CA VAL A 408 23.50 5.12 -22.52
C VAL A 408 22.48 3.99 -22.64
N SER A 409 21.72 3.69 -21.59
CA SER A 409 20.80 2.54 -21.56
C SER A 409 19.55 2.72 -22.44
N ARG A 410 19.13 1.65 -23.10
CA ARG A 410 17.86 1.58 -23.85
C ARG A 410 16.66 1.24 -22.95
N ARG A 411 16.91 0.87 -21.69
CA ARG A 411 15.93 0.58 -20.64
C ARG A 411 14.88 1.70 -20.54
N LYS A 412 13.62 1.29 -20.44
CA LYS A 412 12.47 2.20 -20.39
C LYS A 412 12.25 2.58 -18.93
N LEU A 413 12.39 3.87 -18.64
CA LEU A 413 12.33 4.44 -17.30
C LEU A 413 11.14 5.39 -17.18
N VAL A 414 10.78 5.72 -15.94
CA VAL A 414 9.82 6.76 -15.57
C VAL A 414 10.52 7.76 -14.68
N VAL A 415 10.37 9.05 -14.99
CA VAL A 415 10.61 10.12 -14.00
C VAL A 415 9.29 10.42 -13.31
N LYS A 416 9.25 10.38 -11.98
CA LYS A 416 8.14 10.85 -11.15
C LYS A 416 8.50 12.21 -10.53
N THR A 417 7.58 13.19 -10.55
CA THR A 417 7.77 14.49 -9.89
C THR A 417 6.59 14.82 -8.97
N TYR A 418 6.84 15.36 -7.77
CA TYR A 418 5.79 15.72 -6.82
C TYR A 418 4.97 16.94 -7.25
N LEU A 419 3.66 16.91 -7.00
CA LEU A 419 2.67 17.95 -7.36
C LEU A 419 2.63 19.11 -6.36
N ARG A 420 3.80 19.70 -6.05
CA ARG A 420 4.00 20.92 -5.22
C ARG A 420 3.07 21.03 -3.99
N GLN A 421 3.07 19.99 -3.15
CA GLN A 421 2.46 19.99 -1.81
C GLN A 421 3.35 19.21 -0.83
N GLY A 422 3.75 19.85 0.28
CA GLY A 422 4.32 19.21 1.48
C GLY A 422 5.72 18.58 1.37
N LYS A 423 5.90 17.58 0.50
CA LYS A 423 7.13 16.76 0.46
C LYS A 423 8.32 17.50 -0.12
N THR A 424 9.42 17.48 0.63
CA THR A 424 10.76 17.99 0.25
C THR A 424 11.65 16.88 -0.30
N PHE A 425 12.86 17.20 -0.77
CA PHE A 425 13.80 16.21 -1.29
C PHE A 425 14.19 15.15 -0.24
N MET A 426 14.30 15.53 1.03
CA MET A 426 14.58 14.60 2.14
C MET A 426 13.47 13.55 2.34
N HIS A 427 12.20 13.90 2.08
CA HIS A 427 11.10 12.93 2.13
C HIS A 427 11.25 11.86 1.04
N LEU A 428 11.75 12.24 -0.13
CA LEU A 428 12.01 11.29 -1.22
C LEU A 428 13.24 10.41 -0.93
N ILE A 429 14.20 10.90 -0.15
CA ILE A 429 15.32 10.09 0.35
C ILE A 429 14.81 9.06 1.36
N ASP A 430 13.97 9.42 2.34
CA ASP A 430 13.34 8.44 3.24
C ASP A 430 12.45 7.43 2.48
N ASP A 431 11.66 7.88 1.48
CA ASP A 431 10.89 6.99 0.59
C ASP A 431 11.81 5.97 -0.13
N MET A 432 13.00 6.39 -0.58
CA MET A 432 14.01 5.53 -1.23
C MET A 432 14.63 4.53 -0.25
N LEU A 433 14.93 4.95 0.98
CA LEU A 433 15.50 4.09 2.02
C LEU A 433 14.49 3.03 2.46
N ALA A 434 13.21 3.40 2.64
CA ALA A 434 12.14 2.45 2.93
C ALA A 434 11.99 1.39 1.81
N GLN A 435 12.07 1.78 0.53
CA GLN A 435 12.09 0.84 -0.59
C GLN A 435 13.32 -0.08 -0.58
N ALA A 436 14.50 0.43 -0.23
CA ALA A 436 15.71 -0.38 -0.10
C ALA A 436 15.63 -1.39 1.06
N LEU A 437 14.98 -1.04 2.17
CA LEU A 437 14.70 -2.00 3.25
C LEU A 437 13.73 -3.10 2.80
N CYS A 438 12.66 -2.74 2.09
CA CYS A 438 11.72 -3.72 1.50
C CYS A 438 12.44 -4.65 0.51
N LYS A 439 13.42 -4.14 -0.23
CA LYS A 439 14.28 -4.91 -1.13
C LYS A 439 15.15 -5.92 -0.38
N ALA A 440 15.73 -5.54 0.77
CA ALA A 440 16.54 -6.41 1.61
C ALA A 440 15.68 -7.55 2.21
N PHE A 441 14.51 -7.24 2.77
CA PHE A 441 13.53 -8.25 3.19
C PHE A 441 13.15 -9.20 2.03
N ALA A 442 12.92 -8.68 0.82
CA ALA A 442 12.56 -9.50 -0.34
C ALA A 442 13.68 -10.44 -0.80
N LEU A 443 14.96 -10.08 -0.62
CA LEU A 443 16.08 -10.99 -0.90
C LEU A 443 16.04 -12.24 -0.02
N GLU A 444 15.80 -12.09 1.29
CA GLU A 444 15.69 -13.23 2.22
C GLU A 444 14.37 -14.00 2.07
N PHE A 445 13.23 -13.31 1.94
CA PHE A 445 11.93 -13.94 1.71
C PHE A 445 11.95 -14.88 0.49
N ASN A 446 12.65 -14.46 -0.57
CA ASN A 446 12.74 -15.22 -1.82
C ASN A 446 13.73 -16.41 -1.78
N THR A 447 14.69 -16.49 -0.84
CA THR A 447 15.58 -17.68 -0.74
C THR A 447 14.86 -18.88 -0.12
N MET A 448 13.88 -18.61 0.75
CA MET A 448 13.11 -19.64 1.46
C MET A 448 11.92 -20.20 0.66
N LEU A 449 11.60 -19.65 -0.52
CA LEU A 449 10.33 -19.93 -1.22
C LEU A 449 10.49 -20.33 -2.71
N PRO A 450 9.59 -21.19 -3.22
CA PRO A 450 9.46 -21.45 -4.66
C PRO A 450 9.20 -20.17 -5.48
N GLU A 451 9.74 -20.11 -6.71
CA GLU A 451 9.77 -18.88 -7.51
C GLU A 451 8.41 -18.26 -7.82
N GLN A 452 7.33 -19.06 -7.84
CA GLN A 452 5.96 -18.59 -8.01
C GLN A 452 5.52 -17.57 -6.95
N TYR A 453 6.11 -17.63 -5.75
CA TYR A 453 5.87 -16.69 -4.64
C TYR A 453 6.85 -15.53 -4.61
N SER A 454 7.87 -15.51 -5.48
CA SER A 454 8.92 -14.48 -5.42
C SER A 454 8.35 -13.07 -5.63
N LEU A 455 8.82 -12.12 -4.82
CA LEU A 455 8.47 -10.69 -4.89
C LEU A 455 9.72 -9.85 -5.17
N ASP A 456 9.58 -8.73 -5.87
CA ASP A 456 10.69 -7.82 -6.13
C ASP A 456 10.27 -6.36 -6.01
N PHE A 457 11.02 -5.55 -5.26
CA PHE A 457 10.71 -4.13 -5.06
C PHE A 457 11.49 -3.23 -6.01
N ILE A 458 10.82 -2.23 -6.58
CA ILE A 458 11.49 -1.07 -7.16
C ILE A 458 12.16 -0.29 -6.03
N VAL A 459 13.41 0.07 -6.25
CA VAL A 459 14.14 1.07 -5.48
C VAL A 459 14.34 2.27 -6.40
N VAL A 460 13.77 3.43 -6.05
CA VAL A 460 13.94 4.66 -6.83
C VAL A 460 15.39 5.17 -6.78
N THR A 461 15.77 5.94 -7.80
CA THR A 461 16.94 6.83 -7.77
C THR A 461 16.46 8.26 -7.61
N CYS A 462 16.92 8.98 -6.60
CA CYS A 462 16.53 10.36 -6.32
C CYS A 462 17.33 11.33 -7.19
N LEU A 463 16.66 12.28 -7.85
CA LEU A 463 17.27 13.21 -8.80
C LEU A 463 17.12 14.67 -8.34
N THR A 464 18.24 15.39 -8.35
CA THR A 464 18.32 16.86 -8.22
C THR A 464 18.90 17.42 -9.51
N ARG A 465 18.37 18.52 -10.07
CA ARG A 465 19.01 19.14 -11.25
C ARG A 465 20.38 19.68 -10.87
N LEU A 466 21.36 19.59 -11.77
CA LEU A 466 22.71 20.11 -11.51
C LEU A 466 22.75 21.65 -11.39
N SER A 467 21.76 22.35 -11.96
CA SER A 467 21.56 23.79 -11.79
C SER A 467 21.04 24.19 -10.41
N ASP A 468 20.27 23.30 -9.76
CA ASP A 468 19.50 23.57 -8.54
C ASP A 468 20.25 23.02 -7.30
N ALA A 469 21.48 22.52 -7.49
CA ALA A 469 22.29 21.82 -6.50
C ALA A 469 22.89 22.80 -5.47
N GLY A 470 22.08 23.17 -4.49
CA GLY A 470 22.39 24.13 -3.42
C GLY A 470 21.24 25.11 -3.12
N GLU A 471 20.17 25.12 -3.92
CA GLU A 471 19.01 25.98 -3.71
C GLU A 471 17.82 25.23 -3.07
N GLY A 472 17.15 25.88 -2.12
CA GLY A 472 16.18 25.23 -1.22
C GLY A 472 14.83 24.84 -1.81
N ASP A 473 14.53 25.15 -3.08
CA ASP A 473 13.28 24.80 -3.78
C ASP A 473 13.53 23.87 -4.99
N ALA A 474 14.64 23.11 -4.96
CA ALA A 474 14.98 22.14 -6.01
C ALA A 474 13.84 21.14 -6.24
N GLN A 475 13.34 21.08 -7.48
CA GLN A 475 12.15 20.28 -7.81
C GLN A 475 12.39 18.79 -7.55
N CYS A 476 11.63 18.21 -6.60
CA CYS A 476 11.83 16.84 -6.16
C CYS A 476 11.43 15.83 -7.25
N MET A 477 12.41 15.10 -7.80
CA MET A 477 12.23 14.11 -8.86
C MET A 477 12.81 12.75 -8.46
N SER A 478 12.15 11.66 -8.87
CA SER A 478 12.67 10.28 -8.77
C SER A 478 12.68 9.61 -10.15
N LEU A 479 13.56 8.62 -10.31
CA LEU A 479 13.73 7.82 -11.51
C LEU A 479 13.59 6.33 -11.17
N GLU A 480 12.79 5.61 -11.96
CA GLU A 480 12.49 4.19 -11.73
C GLU A 480 12.29 3.41 -13.05
N PRO A 481 12.34 2.06 -13.04
CA PRO A 481 12.00 1.24 -14.20
C PRO A 481 10.52 1.34 -14.57
N LEU A 482 10.20 1.45 -15.87
CA LEU A 482 8.82 1.36 -16.34
C LEU A 482 8.28 -0.07 -16.23
N ILE A 483 7.43 -0.32 -15.24
CA ILE A 483 6.61 -1.54 -15.15
C ILE A 483 5.43 -1.48 -16.13
N LYS A 484 5.06 -2.65 -16.68
CA LYS A 484 3.99 -2.82 -17.67
C LYS A 484 3.04 -3.94 -17.25
N GLY A 485 1.76 -3.61 -17.10
CA GLY A 485 0.70 -4.58 -16.81
C GLY A 485 -0.43 -3.94 -16.01
N GLU A 486 -1.33 -4.77 -15.51
CA GLU A 486 -2.41 -4.35 -14.60
C GLU A 486 -1.83 -4.00 -13.22
N TYR A 487 -2.08 -2.77 -12.74
CA TYR A 487 -1.65 -2.33 -11.42
C TYR A 487 -2.59 -2.86 -10.36
N THR A 488 -2.08 -3.71 -9.46
CA THR A 488 -2.82 -4.37 -8.39
C THR A 488 -2.31 -3.88 -7.04
N LYS A 489 -3.23 -3.54 -6.13
CA LYS A 489 -2.97 -3.37 -4.70
C LYS A 489 -3.39 -4.64 -3.98
N TYR A 490 -2.51 -5.20 -3.14
CA TYR A 490 -2.69 -6.49 -2.48
C TYR A 490 -3.11 -6.31 -1.01
N ASN A 491 -2.57 -5.31 -0.32
CA ASN A 491 -3.06 -4.84 0.97
C ASN A 491 -2.87 -3.32 1.13
N SER A 492 -3.35 -2.75 2.24
CA SER A 492 -3.10 -1.37 2.65
C SER A 492 -2.34 -1.28 3.97
N ASN A 493 -1.92 -0.08 4.37
CA ASN A 493 -1.46 0.20 5.73
C ASN A 493 -2.58 0.30 6.79
N ASN A 494 -3.86 0.17 6.40
CA ASN A 494 -5.02 0.27 7.29
C ASN A 494 -5.95 -0.96 7.24
N GLY A 495 -5.39 -2.15 7.05
CA GLY A 495 -6.10 -3.43 7.21
C GLY A 495 -7.03 -3.82 6.05
N TRP A 496 -6.96 -3.14 4.90
CA TRP A 496 -7.65 -3.62 3.70
C TRP A 496 -6.81 -4.72 3.04
N VAL A 497 -7.45 -5.84 2.67
CA VAL A 497 -6.84 -7.01 2.04
C VAL A 497 -7.57 -7.34 0.74
N ASN A 498 -6.84 -7.51 -0.36
CA ASN A 498 -7.43 -7.85 -1.65
C ASN A 498 -7.82 -9.34 -1.73
N LYS A 499 -9.06 -9.67 -1.37
CA LYS A 499 -9.58 -11.05 -1.40
C LYS A 499 -10.01 -11.53 -2.81
N GLY A 500 -9.68 -10.80 -3.88
CA GLY A 500 -10.17 -11.09 -5.24
C GLY A 500 -9.58 -12.32 -5.94
N LYS A 501 -8.40 -12.82 -5.52
CA LYS A 501 -7.73 -14.01 -6.09
C LYS A 501 -6.94 -14.77 -4.99
N PRO A 502 -7.60 -15.40 -4.01
CA PRO A 502 -6.94 -15.92 -2.79
C PRO A 502 -5.91 -17.04 -3.07
N ASP A 503 -6.13 -17.85 -4.11
CA ASP A 503 -5.23 -18.96 -4.48
C ASP A 503 -4.06 -18.52 -5.39
N HIS A 504 -4.02 -17.25 -5.80
CA HIS A 504 -2.97 -16.76 -6.69
C HIS A 504 -1.66 -16.56 -5.92
N PRO A 505 -0.52 -17.17 -6.33
CA PRO A 505 0.72 -17.16 -5.55
C PRO A 505 1.18 -15.78 -5.07
N ILE A 506 1.09 -14.75 -5.92
CA ILE A 506 1.48 -13.37 -5.54
C ILE A 506 0.54 -12.73 -4.49
N PHE A 507 -0.74 -13.11 -4.46
CA PHE A 507 -1.67 -12.60 -3.44
C PHE A 507 -1.35 -13.21 -2.06
N GLN A 508 -1.06 -14.52 -2.02
CA GLN A 508 -0.63 -15.23 -0.82
C GLN A 508 0.74 -14.71 -0.33
N ALA A 509 1.69 -14.57 -1.26
CA ALA A 509 3.03 -14.05 -0.98
C ALA A 509 3.00 -12.63 -0.45
N ALA A 510 2.12 -11.75 -0.94
CA ALA A 510 2.00 -10.39 -0.42
C ALA A 510 1.61 -10.36 1.07
N GLN A 511 0.57 -11.10 1.49
CA GLN A 511 0.19 -11.12 2.91
C GLN A 511 1.25 -11.81 3.78
N ALA A 512 1.83 -12.90 3.28
CA ALA A 512 2.91 -13.60 3.96
C ALA A 512 4.20 -12.77 4.06
N PHE A 513 4.46 -11.86 3.11
CA PHE A 513 5.59 -10.94 3.16
C PHE A 513 5.41 -9.89 4.25
N SER A 514 4.24 -9.26 4.35
CA SER A 514 3.91 -8.34 5.45
C SER A 514 4.11 -9.02 6.82
N HIS A 515 3.56 -10.23 6.99
CA HIS A 515 3.75 -11.04 8.21
C HIS A 515 5.22 -11.41 8.46
N PHE A 516 5.93 -11.87 7.43
CA PHE A 516 7.37 -12.19 7.51
C PHE A 516 8.22 -11.00 7.97
N THR A 517 7.96 -9.79 7.47
CA THR A 517 8.75 -8.61 7.90
C THR A 517 8.57 -8.28 9.39
N PHE A 518 7.40 -8.57 9.96
CA PHE A 518 7.13 -8.47 11.40
C PHE A 518 7.84 -9.57 12.20
N GLU A 519 7.77 -10.81 11.73
CA GLU A 519 8.47 -11.95 12.35
C GLU A 519 10.00 -11.75 12.37
N ARG A 520 10.59 -11.48 11.20
CA ARG A 520 12.04 -11.34 10.97
C ARG A 520 12.67 -10.15 11.68
N SER A 521 11.87 -9.13 11.98
CA SER A 521 12.28 -7.96 12.77
C SER A 521 11.95 -8.08 14.27
N ARG A 522 11.47 -9.24 14.74
CA ARG A 522 11.04 -9.48 16.13
C ARG A 522 10.03 -8.41 16.62
N GLY A 523 9.07 -8.07 15.76
CA GLY A 523 7.99 -7.14 16.04
C GLY A 523 8.31 -5.64 15.87
N ASN A 524 9.52 -5.26 15.44
CA ASN A 524 9.93 -3.85 15.34
C ASN A 524 9.46 -3.16 14.05
N PHE A 525 9.33 -3.90 12.94
CA PHE A 525 9.01 -3.37 11.61
C PHE A 525 7.95 -4.21 10.89
N MET A 526 7.10 -3.59 10.06
CA MET A 526 6.20 -4.31 9.15
C MET A 526 6.05 -3.55 7.84
N VAL A 527 6.17 -4.24 6.71
CA VAL A 527 5.94 -3.66 5.37
C VAL A 527 4.49 -3.88 4.95
N THR A 528 3.80 -2.81 4.61
CA THR A 528 2.37 -2.77 4.25
C THR A 528 2.16 -1.94 2.98
N ASP A 529 0.90 -1.75 2.57
CA ASP A 529 0.52 -1.01 1.35
C ASP A 529 1.11 -1.64 0.07
N LEU A 530 1.22 -2.98 0.05
CA LEU A 530 1.87 -3.72 -1.03
C LEU A 530 1.09 -3.58 -2.34
N GLN A 531 1.73 -2.98 -3.34
CA GLN A 531 1.12 -2.61 -4.62
C GLN A 531 2.13 -2.61 -5.77
N GLY A 532 1.67 -2.88 -6.99
CA GLY A 532 2.53 -2.92 -8.17
C GLY A 532 1.93 -3.73 -9.32
N VAL A 533 2.79 -4.38 -10.12
CA VAL A 533 2.37 -5.17 -11.29
C VAL A 533 2.93 -6.59 -11.18
N GLY A 534 2.03 -7.54 -10.92
CA GLY A 534 2.42 -8.93 -10.63
C GLY A 534 3.40 -8.96 -9.45
N ARG A 535 4.53 -9.65 -9.62
CA ARG A 535 5.59 -9.74 -8.60
C ARG A 535 6.43 -8.48 -8.39
N VAL A 536 6.31 -7.46 -9.24
CA VAL A 536 7.13 -6.23 -9.12
C VAL A 536 6.34 -5.15 -8.39
N LEU A 537 6.77 -4.84 -7.17
CA LEU A 537 6.11 -3.95 -6.23
C LEU A 537 6.80 -2.57 -6.18
N THR A 538 6.06 -1.53 -5.79
CA THR A 538 6.53 -0.16 -5.69
C THR A 538 5.76 0.59 -4.62
N ASP A 539 6.32 1.71 -4.14
CA ASP A 539 5.66 2.64 -3.22
C ASP A 539 4.98 1.96 -1.98
N PRO A 540 5.66 1.07 -1.22
CA PRO A 540 5.12 0.46 0.00
C PRO A 540 5.17 1.43 1.21
N ALA A 541 4.45 1.09 2.28
CA ALA A 541 4.48 1.81 3.56
C ALA A 541 5.17 0.99 4.66
N LEU A 542 6.17 1.58 5.33
CA LEU A 542 6.86 0.99 6.46
C LEU A 542 6.17 1.38 7.78
N GLN A 543 5.77 0.38 8.56
CA GLN A 543 5.27 0.53 9.93
C GLN A 543 6.43 0.22 10.90
N THR A 544 6.65 1.06 11.91
CA THR A 544 7.69 0.81 12.94
C THR A 544 7.39 1.47 14.27
N LEU A 545 7.87 0.84 15.35
CA LEU A 545 7.80 1.38 16.72
C LEU A 545 8.82 2.51 16.94
N ASP A 546 9.99 2.46 16.29
CA ASP A 546 10.92 3.59 16.31
C ASP A 546 10.43 4.69 15.37
N ARG A 547 9.75 5.68 15.96
CA ARG A 547 9.28 6.87 15.24
C ARG A 547 10.42 7.79 14.76
N GLY A 548 11.66 7.56 15.21
CA GLY A 548 12.87 8.18 14.70
C GLY A 548 13.50 7.47 13.49
N TYR A 549 13.00 6.30 13.11
CA TYR A 549 13.47 5.56 11.93
C TYR A 549 12.73 6.03 10.67
N LEU A 550 13.46 6.66 9.74
CA LEU A 550 12.93 7.25 8.49
C LEU A 550 11.66 8.13 8.71
N PRO A 551 11.70 9.14 9.61
CA PRO A 551 10.54 9.89 10.06
C PRO A 551 9.86 10.77 8.98
N LEU A 552 10.46 10.92 7.80
CA LEU A 552 9.87 11.62 6.65
C LEU A 552 9.19 10.65 5.67
N SER A 553 9.35 9.33 5.86
CA SER A 553 8.65 8.30 5.09
C SER A 553 7.15 8.37 5.34
N GLY A 554 6.37 8.35 4.26
CA GLY A 554 4.91 8.41 4.36
C GLY A 554 4.29 7.11 4.90
N GLY A 555 3.15 7.22 5.58
CA GLY A 555 2.26 6.08 5.85
C GLY A 555 2.59 5.20 7.08
N ASN A 556 3.60 5.57 7.89
CA ASN A 556 3.87 4.92 9.17
C ASN A 556 2.80 5.30 10.21
N LEU A 557 1.98 4.32 10.60
CA LEU A 557 0.98 4.37 11.68
C LEU A 557 1.52 3.79 13.00
N SER A 558 2.79 3.36 13.03
CA SER A 558 3.44 2.70 14.15
C SER A 558 2.65 1.47 14.63
N ILE A 559 2.49 1.28 15.95
CA ILE A 559 1.76 0.16 16.55
C ILE A 559 0.34 -0.04 15.98
N ASP A 560 -0.36 1.04 15.61
CA ASP A 560 -1.70 0.95 15.00
C ASP A 560 -1.66 0.30 13.61
N GLY A 561 -0.56 0.45 12.86
CA GLY A 561 -0.34 -0.26 11.60
C GLY A 561 -0.23 -1.78 11.79
N PHE A 562 0.37 -2.23 12.90
CA PHE A 562 0.43 -3.65 13.25
C PHE A 562 -0.95 -4.19 13.63
N TYR A 563 -1.72 -3.47 14.47
CA TYR A 563 -3.09 -3.84 14.81
C TYR A 563 -3.98 -3.89 13.55
N TRP A 564 -3.83 -2.95 12.61
CA TRP A 564 -4.56 -2.97 11.34
C TRP A 564 -4.29 -4.21 10.50
N PHE A 565 -3.03 -4.63 10.41
CA PHE A 565 -2.67 -5.86 9.70
C PHE A 565 -3.20 -7.11 10.43
N PHE A 566 -2.84 -7.32 11.70
CA PHE A 566 -3.21 -8.54 12.43
C PHE A 566 -4.71 -8.66 12.78
N SER A 567 -5.49 -7.58 12.70
CA SER A 567 -6.95 -7.67 12.82
C SER A 567 -7.65 -8.30 11.60
N THR A 568 -6.96 -8.38 10.46
CA THR A 568 -7.52 -8.83 9.16
C THR A 568 -6.70 -9.88 8.42
N HIS A 569 -5.43 -10.09 8.81
CA HIS A 569 -4.55 -11.11 8.29
C HIS A 569 -5.03 -12.53 8.67
N GLU A 570 -5.02 -13.42 7.69
CA GLU A 570 -5.33 -14.84 7.84
C GLU A 570 -4.11 -15.60 7.30
N CYS A 571 -3.40 -16.35 8.16
CA CYS A 571 -2.20 -17.08 7.76
C CYS A 571 -2.49 -18.07 6.62
N ASN A 572 -1.66 -18.04 5.58
CA ASN A 572 -1.82 -18.87 4.38
C ASN A 572 -0.64 -19.85 4.22
N SER A 573 -0.68 -20.69 3.19
CA SER A 573 0.34 -21.72 2.93
C SER A 573 1.78 -21.20 2.81
N VAL A 574 1.98 -19.92 2.49
CA VAL A 574 3.30 -19.27 2.46
C VAL A 574 3.77 -18.90 3.87
N CYS A 575 2.88 -18.42 4.74
CA CYS A 575 3.17 -18.22 6.18
C CYS A 575 3.62 -19.54 6.83
N SER A 576 2.95 -20.65 6.50
CA SER A 576 3.30 -21.99 6.99
C SER A 576 4.65 -22.49 6.45
N GLN A 577 4.94 -22.28 5.16
CA GLN A 577 6.25 -22.61 4.56
C GLN A 577 7.41 -21.81 5.20
N LEU A 578 7.15 -20.58 5.63
CA LEU A 578 8.12 -19.72 6.31
C LEU A 578 8.23 -20.00 7.82
N GLY A 579 7.37 -20.84 8.40
CA GLY A 579 7.38 -21.17 9.83
C GLY A 579 7.20 -19.95 10.74
N LEU A 580 6.34 -19.00 10.34
CA LEU A 580 6.08 -17.78 11.12
C LEU A 580 5.27 -18.13 12.39
N LEU A 581 5.75 -17.69 13.56
CA LEU A 581 5.16 -18.02 14.86
C LEU A 581 4.23 -16.92 15.40
N SER A 582 4.47 -15.65 15.07
CA SER A 582 3.66 -14.55 15.59
C SER A 582 2.18 -14.63 15.19
N THR A 583 1.29 -14.60 16.18
CA THR A 583 -0.17 -14.64 15.99
C THR A 583 -0.83 -13.34 16.43
N ARG A 584 -2.12 -13.20 16.09
CA ARG A 584 -3.00 -12.15 16.63
C ARG A 584 -3.01 -12.15 18.16
N ASP A 585 -2.99 -13.33 18.76
CA ASP A 585 -3.23 -13.54 20.19
C ASP A 585 -2.06 -13.06 21.06
N MET A 586 -0.84 -13.00 20.50
CA MET A 586 0.33 -12.43 21.20
C MET A 586 0.18 -10.92 21.50
N PHE A 587 -0.61 -10.19 20.70
CA PHE A 587 -0.97 -8.79 21.01
C PHE A 587 -2.00 -8.67 22.14
N VAL A 588 -2.72 -9.76 22.46
CA VAL A 588 -3.67 -9.85 23.58
C VAL A 588 -2.96 -10.28 24.86
N THR A 589 -2.13 -11.33 24.82
CA THR A 589 -1.42 -11.84 26.00
C THR A 589 -0.20 -11.00 26.37
N GLY A 590 0.52 -10.47 25.37
CA GLY A 590 1.86 -9.89 25.53
C GLY A 590 3.00 -10.93 25.50
N ASP A 591 2.67 -12.22 25.42
CA ASP A 591 3.63 -13.34 25.40
C ASP A 591 4.20 -13.55 23.98
N TRP A 592 5.18 -12.73 23.62
CA TRP A 592 5.80 -12.77 22.30
C TRP A 592 6.68 -14.00 22.07
N GLN A 593 6.42 -14.72 20.98
CA GLN A 593 7.31 -15.74 20.44
C GLN A 593 7.57 -15.44 18.96
N PHE A 594 8.85 -15.42 18.58
CA PHE A 594 9.31 -15.18 17.22
C PHE A 594 10.25 -16.30 16.80
N ARG A 595 10.23 -16.66 15.51
CA ARG A 595 11.22 -17.53 14.91
C ARG A 595 12.64 -16.94 15.05
N GLU A 596 13.51 -17.65 15.76
CA GLU A 596 14.88 -17.21 16.01
C GLU A 596 15.81 -17.48 14.82
N ASP A 597 15.81 -18.71 14.29
CA ASP A 597 16.74 -19.17 13.26
C ASP A 597 16.24 -18.91 11.83
N TRP A 598 16.96 -18.05 11.10
CA TRP A 598 16.70 -17.76 9.69
C TRP A 598 17.80 -18.38 8.80
N PRO A 599 17.46 -19.05 7.68
CA PRO A 599 18.46 -19.80 6.91
C PRO A 599 19.54 -18.89 6.33
N THR A 600 20.81 -19.22 6.55
CA THR A 600 21.90 -18.39 6.06
C THR A 600 22.03 -18.53 4.54
N ARG A 601 22.50 -17.48 3.87
CA ARG A 601 22.58 -17.44 2.39
C ARG A 601 23.54 -18.48 1.81
N HIS A 602 24.47 -18.98 2.64
CA HIS A 602 25.43 -20.03 2.31
C HIS A 602 24.84 -21.45 2.33
N GLU A 603 23.72 -21.68 3.05
CA GLU A 603 23.03 -22.97 3.08
C GLU A 603 22.01 -23.11 1.94
N ALA A 604 21.57 -21.98 1.37
CA ALA A 604 20.68 -21.95 0.22
C ALA A 604 21.41 -22.31 -1.08
N THR A 605 21.08 -23.45 -1.69
CA THR A 605 21.55 -23.90 -3.03
C THR A 605 21.15 -22.98 -4.20
N ASN A 606 20.57 -21.82 -3.91
CA ASN A 606 19.84 -20.98 -4.85
C ASN A 606 19.98 -19.48 -4.52
N MET A 607 21.22 -19.05 -4.24
CA MET A 607 21.58 -17.68 -3.81
C MET A 607 20.98 -16.59 -4.71
N LEU A 608 20.40 -15.57 -4.07
CA LEU A 608 19.77 -14.42 -4.73
C LEU A 608 20.56 -13.12 -4.53
N VAL A 609 20.68 -12.35 -5.61
CA VAL A 609 21.38 -11.06 -5.65
C VAL A 609 20.60 -10.01 -6.44
N CYS A 610 20.82 -8.73 -6.15
CA CYS A 610 20.38 -7.64 -7.02
C CYS A 610 21.23 -7.58 -8.29
N CYS A 611 20.61 -7.35 -9.44
CA CYS A 611 21.29 -7.03 -10.70
C CYS A 611 22.12 -5.75 -10.55
N SER A 612 23.43 -5.82 -10.80
CA SER A 612 24.42 -4.74 -10.62
C SER A 612 24.18 -3.47 -11.42
N ASN A 613 23.19 -3.43 -12.33
CA ASN A 613 22.70 -2.17 -12.86
C ASN A 613 21.82 -1.45 -11.83
N LYS A 614 22.32 -0.36 -11.24
CA LYS A 614 21.65 0.40 -10.18
C LYS A 614 20.33 1.06 -10.63
N LEU A 615 20.15 1.29 -11.95
CA LEU A 615 18.88 1.72 -12.56
C LEU A 615 17.93 0.54 -12.91
N CYS A 616 18.24 -0.66 -12.43
CA CYS A 616 17.47 -1.88 -12.63
C CYS A 616 17.24 -2.61 -11.30
N SER A 617 18.32 -2.95 -10.60
CA SER A 617 18.37 -3.61 -9.29
C SER A 617 17.52 -4.87 -9.13
N ARG A 618 16.98 -5.45 -10.22
CA ARG A 618 16.08 -6.62 -10.21
C ARG A 618 16.73 -7.79 -9.48
N ILE A 619 15.98 -8.47 -8.61
CA ILE A 619 16.46 -9.68 -7.93
C ILE A 619 16.63 -10.81 -8.96
N VAL A 620 17.76 -11.50 -8.92
CA VAL A 620 18.12 -12.62 -9.80
C VAL A 620 18.84 -13.72 -9.03
N ARG A 621 18.69 -14.96 -9.51
CA ARG A 621 19.49 -16.11 -9.06
C ARG A 621 20.91 -15.99 -9.60
N THR A 622 21.92 -16.24 -8.76
CA THR A 622 23.33 -16.17 -9.19
C THR A 622 23.64 -17.12 -10.33
N SER A 623 23.01 -18.30 -10.34
CA SER A 623 23.08 -19.32 -11.41
C SER A 623 22.41 -18.92 -12.74
N GLN A 624 21.65 -17.82 -12.76
CA GLN A 624 20.98 -17.28 -13.95
C GLN A 624 21.48 -15.87 -14.33
N ALA A 625 22.40 -15.30 -13.55
CA ALA A 625 22.94 -13.97 -13.77
C ALA A 625 24.13 -14.02 -14.74
N GLY A 626 24.20 -13.05 -15.65
CA GLY A 626 25.39 -12.86 -16.49
C GLY A 626 26.61 -12.45 -15.64
N THR A 627 27.79 -12.89 -16.06
CA THR A 627 29.09 -12.69 -15.40
C THR A 627 30.15 -12.38 -16.46
N SER A 628 31.05 -11.42 -16.20
CA SER A 628 32.16 -11.06 -17.09
C SER A 628 33.47 -11.09 -16.30
N ASP A 629 34.52 -11.61 -16.92
CA ASP A 629 35.89 -11.61 -16.37
C ASP A 629 36.53 -10.22 -16.42
N ASP A 630 36.04 -9.33 -17.30
CA ASP A 630 36.41 -7.91 -17.35
C ASP A 630 35.90 -7.14 -16.11
N PHE A 631 34.85 -7.66 -15.48
CA PHE A 631 34.08 -7.03 -14.41
C PHE A 631 33.74 -8.05 -13.30
N PRO A 632 34.75 -8.57 -12.57
CA PRO A 632 34.56 -9.60 -11.57
C PRO A 632 33.67 -9.14 -10.40
N GLY A 633 33.02 -10.10 -9.73
CA GLY A 633 32.06 -9.85 -8.63
C GLY A 633 30.66 -9.41 -9.09
N TYR A 634 30.56 -8.59 -10.13
CA TYR A 634 29.28 -8.08 -10.64
C TYR A 634 28.39 -9.16 -11.29
N ARG A 635 27.07 -8.92 -11.31
CA ARG A 635 26.02 -9.88 -11.72
C ARG A 635 24.87 -9.16 -12.44
N TRP A 636 24.49 -9.59 -13.65
CA TRP A 636 23.41 -8.92 -14.41
C TRP A 636 22.21 -9.82 -14.71
N CYS A 637 21.00 -9.25 -14.65
CA CYS A 637 19.83 -9.87 -15.24
C CYS A 637 19.94 -9.92 -16.78
N ARG A 638 19.25 -10.86 -17.43
CA ARG A 638 19.31 -11.11 -18.88
C ARG A 638 19.18 -9.86 -19.77
N GLU A 639 18.32 -8.90 -19.39
CA GLU A 639 18.18 -7.60 -20.07
C GLU A 639 19.46 -6.75 -19.99
N CYS A 640 20.00 -6.59 -18.79
CA CYS A 640 21.16 -5.75 -18.53
C CYS A 640 22.47 -6.40 -19.00
N TRP A 641 22.53 -7.73 -19.05
CA TRP A 641 23.63 -8.47 -19.70
C TRP A 641 23.66 -8.18 -21.20
N GLY A 642 22.51 -8.20 -21.87
CA GLY A 642 22.39 -7.82 -23.28
C GLY A 642 22.81 -6.38 -23.56
N GLU A 643 22.46 -5.43 -22.69
CA GLU A 643 22.92 -4.02 -22.83
C GLU A 643 24.40 -3.81 -22.46
N LEU A 644 24.97 -4.61 -21.54
CA LEU A 644 26.40 -4.59 -21.22
C LEU A 644 27.22 -4.94 -22.47
N GLU A 645 26.95 -6.10 -23.06
CA GLU A 645 27.65 -6.62 -24.24
C GLU A 645 27.40 -5.75 -25.48
N ALA A 646 26.15 -5.34 -25.74
CA ALA A 646 25.81 -4.48 -26.89
C ALA A 646 26.35 -3.03 -26.78
N THR A 647 27.04 -2.68 -25.70
CA THR A 647 27.72 -1.38 -25.52
C THR A 647 29.21 -1.50 -25.18
N LYS A 648 29.79 -2.70 -25.31
CA LYS A 648 31.25 -2.91 -25.36
C LYS A 648 31.84 -2.21 -26.59
N ALA A 649 33.02 -1.61 -26.41
CA ALA A 649 33.79 -0.95 -27.44
C ALA A 649 35.27 -0.88 -27.05
N MET A 650 36.17 -0.69 -28.03
CA MET A 650 37.59 -0.45 -27.76
C MET A 650 37.85 1.02 -27.41
N MET A 651 38.78 1.28 -26.48
CA MET A 651 39.37 2.59 -26.23
C MET A 651 40.90 2.51 -26.26
N ILE A 652 41.53 3.57 -26.77
CA ILE A 652 42.99 3.73 -26.75
C ILE A 652 43.40 4.29 -25.38
N CYS A 653 44.41 3.67 -24.77
CA CYS A 653 44.99 4.09 -23.49
C CYS A 653 45.66 5.48 -23.61
N THR A 654 45.48 6.33 -22.60
CA THR A 654 46.07 7.67 -22.56
C THR A 654 47.39 7.76 -21.78
N ALA A 655 48.04 6.64 -21.45
CA ALA A 655 49.34 6.65 -20.78
C ALA A 655 50.46 7.13 -21.73
N PRO A 656 51.50 7.84 -21.25
CA PRO A 656 52.65 8.25 -22.05
C PRO A 656 53.25 7.10 -22.87
N GLY A 657 53.70 7.37 -24.09
CA GLY A 657 54.28 6.37 -25.02
C GLY A 657 53.29 5.38 -25.65
N THR A 658 52.16 5.06 -25.00
CA THR A 658 51.39 3.82 -25.26
C THR A 658 50.36 3.91 -26.40
N ARG A 659 50.73 4.56 -27.52
CA ARG A 659 49.82 4.87 -28.66
C ARG A 659 49.13 3.67 -29.32
N SER A 660 49.63 2.44 -29.10
CA SER A 660 49.06 1.19 -29.61
C SER A 660 48.17 0.44 -28.62
N HIS A 661 48.18 0.79 -27.32
CA HIS A 661 47.48 0.00 -26.30
C HIS A 661 45.98 0.29 -26.34
N GLN A 662 45.21 -0.65 -26.87
CA GLN A 662 43.75 -0.63 -26.81
C GLN A 662 43.25 -1.58 -25.71
N PHE A 663 42.09 -1.26 -25.14
CA PHE A 663 41.39 -2.10 -24.17
C PHE A 663 39.88 -1.95 -24.33
N GLU A 664 39.12 -2.99 -23.97
CA GLU A 664 37.67 -2.96 -24.04
C GLU A 664 37.05 -2.21 -22.84
N TYR A 665 35.91 -1.56 -23.06
CA TYR A 665 35.09 -0.95 -22.03
C TYR A 665 33.61 -0.99 -22.43
N SER A 666 32.70 -1.19 -21.48
CA SER A 666 31.25 -1.05 -21.71
C SER A 666 30.77 0.31 -21.18
N ARG A 667 30.16 1.15 -22.04
CA ARG A 667 29.59 2.42 -21.57
C ARG A 667 28.43 2.22 -20.60
N PHE A 668 27.67 1.14 -20.79
CA PHE A 668 26.58 0.77 -19.89
C PHE A 668 27.10 0.47 -18.49
N PHE A 669 28.23 -0.25 -18.36
CA PHE A 669 28.86 -0.50 -17.06
C PHE A 669 29.19 0.79 -16.29
N TYR A 670 29.87 1.74 -16.94
CA TYR A 670 30.32 2.96 -16.26
C TYR A 670 29.17 3.92 -15.93
N GLU A 671 28.14 4.04 -16.77
CA GLU A 671 26.89 4.76 -16.40
C GLU A 671 26.19 4.04 -15.22
N SER A 672 26.06 2.71 -15.30
CA SER A 672 25.44 1.84 -14.30
C SER A 672 26.10 1.92 -12.91
N GLN A 673 27.43 2.03 -12.85
CA GLN A 673 28.17 2.17 -11.59
C GLN A 673 28.42 3.63 -11.20
N GLY A 674 27.92 4.61 -11.95
CA GLY A 674 28.18 6.04 -11.72
C GLY A 674 29.66 6.43 -11.81
N GLN A 675 30.49 5.62 -12.46
CA GLN A 675 31.94 5.77 -12.51
C GLN A 675 32.39 6.55 -13.76
N PRO A 676 33.49 7.33 -13.68
CA PRO A 676 34.06 7.98 -14.85
C PRO A 676 34.58 6.95 -15.87
N LEU A 677 34.43 7.25 -17.16
CA LEU A 677 34.94 6.37 -18.22
C LEU A 677 36.47 6.16 -18.09
N PRO A 678 36.95 4.92 -18.31
CA PRO A 678 38.35 4.57 -18.12
C PRO A 678 39.21 5.26 -19.18
N ARG A 679 40.37 5.81 -18.78
CA ARG A 679 41.37 6.37 -19.71
C ARG A 679 42.65 5.54 -19.80
N LEU A 680 42.92 4.76 -18.75
CA LEU A 680 44.05 3.86 -18.63
C LEU A 680 43.53 2.42 -18.70
N CYS A 681 44.20 1.56 -19.47
CA CYS A 681 43.94 0.12 -19.48
C CYS A 681 44.37 -0.53 -18.15
N PRO A 682 43.90 -1.73 -17.79
CA PRO A 682 44.18 -2.38 -16.50
C PRO A 682 45.66 -2.35 -16.07
N LYS A 683 46.57 -2.73 -16.98
CA LYS A 683 48.03 -2.71 -16.74
C LYS A 683 48.60 -1.35 -16.31
N HIS A 684 48.00 -0.23 -16.76
CA HIS A 684 48.40 1.13 -16.38
C HIS A 684 47.52 1.73 -15.25
N ARG A 685 46.57 0.96 -14.72
CA ARG A 685 45.84 1.27 -13.48
C ARG A 685 46.53 0.64 -12.27
N GLU A 686 47.03 -0.59 -12.46
CA GLU A 686 47.68 -1.39 -11.42
C GLU A 686 49.16 -1.03 -11.22
N GLY A 687 49.88 -0.68 -12.29
CA GLY A 687 51.29 -0.24 -12.24
C GLY A 687 51.49 1.24 -11.88
N GLY A 688 50.59 1.83 -11.09
CA GLY A 688 50.64 3.24 -10.71
C GLY A 688 51.48 3.50 -9.47
N ASP A 689 52.78 3.73 -9.65
CA ASP A 689 53.69 4.16 -8.57
C ASP A 689 53.39 5.61 -8.13
N ASP A 690 53.45 5.88 -6.82
CA ASP A 690 52.94 7.11 -6.17
C ASP A 690 53.83 8.36 -6.37
N SER A 691 54.61 8.39 -7.45
CA SER A 691 55.70 9.36 -7.71
C SER A 691 55.35 10.53 -8.63
N TRP A 692 54.13 10.58 -9.20
CA TRP A 692 53.69 11.66 -10.12
C TRP A 692 52.55 12.54 -9.59
N GLY A 693 52.43 12.64 -8.27
CA GLY A 693 51.75 13.75 -7.61
C GLY A 693 52.55 15.06 -7.72
N SER A 694 51.85 16.18 -7.92
CA SER A 694 52.37 17.56 -7.81
C SER A 694 53.65 17.93 -8.59
N SER A 695 53.49 18.26 -9.88
CA SER A 695 54.23 19.39 -10.45
C SER A 695 53.38 20.17 -11.45
N ALA A 696 53.01 21.41 -11.09
CA ALA A 696 52.38 22.36 -11.99
C ALA A 696 53.46 23.17 -12.75
N SER A 697 54.21 22.52 -13.62
CA SER A 697 55.28 23.15 -14.41
C SER A 697 54.72 23.89 -15.63
N THR A 698 54.97 25.20 -15.70
CA THR A 698 54.68 26.03 -16.87
C THR A 698 55.40 25.55 -18.12
N TRP A 699 54.66 25.23 -19.17
CA TRP A 699 55.21 25.05 -20.51
C TRP A 699 55.35 26.41 -21.20
N ASN A 700 56.57 26.95 -21.21
CA ASN A 700 56.97 27.91 -22.24
C ASN A 700 57.04 27.20 -23.61
N GLY A 701 56.92 27.96 -24.68
CA GLY A 701 56.89 27.41 -26.04
C GLY A 701 58.28 27.30 -26.68
N GLU A 702 58.44 26.29 -27.53
CA GLU A 702 59.42 26.24 -28.61
C GLU A 702 58.71 25.69 -29.87
N GLU A 703 59.19 26.07 -31.05
CA GLU A 703 58.52 25.80 -32.33
C GLU A 703 59.08 24.55 -33.03
N ASP A 704 58.30 23.47 -33.05
CA ASP A 704 58.62 22.25 -33.81
C ASP A 704 57.77 22.15 -35.08
N THR A 705 58.39 22.37 -36.24
CA THR A 705 57.71 22.46 -37.55
C THR A 705 57.55 21.10 -38.23
N ILE A 706 56.60 20.30 -37.73
CA ILE A 706 56.28 19.00 -38.34
C ILE A 706 55.47 19.21 -39.64
N THR A 707 56.15 19.03 -40.77
CA THR A 707 55.54 19.04 -42.12
C THR A 707 54.65 17.82 -42.33
N CYS A 708 53.44 18.04 -42.86
CA CYS A 708 52.50 16.97 -43.18
C CYS A 708 52.71 16.48 -44.62
N LYS A 709 52.87 15.17 -44.80
CA LYS A 709 52.88 14.51 -46.12
C LYS A 709 51.81 13.43 -46.17
N PHE A 710 51.42 13.08 -47.41
CA PHE A 710 50.34 12.18 -47.80
C PHE A 710 48.93 12.76 -47.61
N LEU A 711 48.50 13.37 -48.73
CA LEU A 711 47.13 13.39 -49.22
C LEU A 711 46.65 11.97 -49.58
N ASP A 712 45.42 11.93 -50.08
CA ASP A 712 44.71 10.82 -50.70
C ASP A 712 44.05 9.80 -49.75
N GLU A 713 42.93 9.24 -50.22
CA GLU A 713 41.98 8.37 -49.50
C GLU A 713 41.33 8.94 -48.22
N CYS A 714 40.51 10.00 -48.39
CA CYS A 714 39.46 10.37 -47.44
C CYS A 714 38.09 10.34 -48.14
N THR A 715 37.29 9.29 -47.90
CA THR A 715 35.97 9.08 -48.52
C THR A 715 34.80 9.53 -47.64
N ASP A 716 35.01 10.48 -46.72
CA ASP A 716 34.03 10.93 -45.75
C ASP A 716 33.24 12.15 -46.26
N MET A 717 31.95 11.95 -46.57
CA MET A 717 31.07 13.00 -47.08
C MET A 717 30.84 14.17 -46.10
N GLU A 718 31.10 14.02 -44.79
CA GLU A 718 31.03 15.16 -43.86
C GLU A 718 32.22 16.14 -44.03
N CYS A 719 33.28 15.77 -44.75
CA CYS A 719 34.47 16.60 -44.91
C CYS A 719 34.28 17.77 -45.90
N CYS A 720 33.37 17.66 -46.87
CA CYS A 720 33.23 18.63 -47.96
C CYS A 720 32.45 19.90 -47.60
N TYR A 721 31.76 19.94 -46.46
CA TYR A 721 30.91 21.09 -46.06
C TYR A 721 31.62 22.13 -45.16
N ALA A 722 32.95 22.02 -44.97
CA ALA A 722 33.70 22.85 -44.03
C ALA A 722 34.55 23.97 -44.67
N HIS A 723 34.62 24.07 -46.00
CA HIS A 723 35.49 25.01 -46.72
C HIS A 723 34.77 25.73 -47.88
N PRO A 724 34.46 27.04 -47.74
CA PRO A 724 34.00 27.89 -48.84
C PRO A 724 35.20 28.63 -49.48
N SER A 725 36.10 27.88 -50.13
CA SER A 725 37.25 28.39 -50.89
C SER A 725 37.78 27.32 -51.85
#